data_AF-A0A1W9T8M0-F1
#
_entry.id   AF-A0A1W9T8M0-F1
#
_cell.length_a   1.000
_cell.length_b   1.000
_cell.length_c   1.000
_cell.angle_alpha   90.00
_cell.angle_beta   90.00
_cell.angle_gamma   90.00
#
_symmetry.space_group_name_H-M   'P 1'
#
loop_
_entity.id
_entity.type
_entity.pdbx_description
1 polymer ?
#
loop_
_entity_poly.entity_id
_entity_poly.type
_entity_poly.pdbx_seq_one_letter_code
_entity_poly.pdbx_strand_id
1 'polypeptide(L)'
;MKKTILYLMLASLFIVPAYATDYEITTPSLTPNLTLWSGDNLYMTAGEIGNLGMYGDSTAIIEGTSLSLPYDCDGCGITCLGCFHIDQINMADASSLAMSGGQVEKLTMKDTATVVLNESSYRITHVGQIDIKGNSSLSMSGGYVGRIDIGEIDGGIIIIGGGSIVIDTNSIGSGIIPIVPDLIIIDPTITAAILTGGRIDQICSHRSSEAVSIEPSITLECSYYYYDEPTQMLTGCWLDETDFSIELVDSEWPLYPTINDIQFIGTKVEDVYINGGTHVFDDATYENDRVYLGIERPSESSEPFVANYSSGTPAYVDLVDGGRVGWLSAYNNSFIKMTGGEVMHELMADNESIIDMSDGTVGGSFVAQNWATILMTGGTVGDMLEVPQNGKINLYGTNFEMTDLNGITTTLSPGDKLSDFGTLVSGWGQTPYYTGTITGTLSYGTVLNNTFKIEVSENSHFLFGDIHIRKFMAFRTALVALSQEKTGLSLKNNSALTVVTGSNPIVAETIIVNSLAKDAVLVKGKASISANNLSIAGSIDLKGSLSYPEEMYISENTGQEPCPDIDLDEPDYAGLPDLCPVDLNTDKILPVVITGGEWIIEPGYYSAGVIIEDAAVSFLPGTYTLGGGAKANSGLILKGDAMVDVNEVMFHIVGTGQVSIGKDATLTATAPTSGDYDKFLFFQSRNNTNDAIFKGVADCGGRLYFPANHVEVAGNVLCSMLMANTVELSSNAELTVNPNYPPSE
;
A
#
# COMPACT_ATOMS: atom_id res chain seq x y z
N MET A 1 36.67 16.69 47.15
CA MET A 1 38.14 16.65 46.90
C MET A 1 38.82 15.64 47.84
N LYS A 2 39.10 14.41 47.38
CA LYS A 2 39.90 13.42 48.12
C LYS A 2 41.32 13.34 47.56
N LYS A 3 42.13 14.34 47.91
CA LYS A 3 43.48 14.13 48.43
C LYS A 3 43.71 15.21 49.47
N THR A 4 43.63 14.80 50.72
CA THR A 4 43.98 15.59 51.90
C THR A 4 45.38 16.16 51.71
N ILE A 5 45.51 17.48 51.50
CA ILE A 5 46.43 18.40 52.18
C ILE A 5 46.12 19.81 51.70
N LEU A 6 45.51 20.57 52.61
CA LEU A 6 45.30 22.00 52.55
C LEU A 6 46.67 22.69 52.71
N TYR A 7 47.29 23.14 51.62
CA TYR A 7 48.41 24.07 51.70
C TYR A 7 47.88 25.49 51.91
N LEU A 8 47.77 25.90 53.17
CA LEU A 8 47.70 27.31 53.53
C LEU A 8 48.84 27.65 54.49
N MET A 9 49.78 28.45 53.97
CA MET A 9 50.80 29.24 54.67
C MET A 9 51.80 28.51 55.58
N LEU A 10 52.98 28.20 55.04
CA LEU A 10 54.25 28.71 55.57
C LEU A 10 55.40 28.43 54.59
N ALA A 11 56.21 29.46 54.33
CA ALA A 11 57.44 29.36 53.56
C ALA A 11 58.52 28.56 54.33
N SER A 12 59.43 27.97 53.54
CA SER A 12 60.73 27.36 53.90
C SER A 12 60.73 25.92 54.44
N LEU A 13 60.94 24.94 53.56
CA LEU A 13 62.17 24.15 53.41
C LEU A 13 61.93 22.97 52.44
N PHE A 14 62.90 22.73 51.57
CA PHE A 14 63.00 21.68 50.54
C PHE A 14 62.17 20.41 50.76
N ILE A 15 61.07 20.26 50.01
CA ILE A 15 60.40 18.98 49.73
C ILE A 15 59.97 19.01 48.26
N VAL A 16 60.33 17.95 47.52
CA VAL A 16 60.01 17.74 46.11
C VAL A 16 58.49 17.83 45.90
N PRO A 17 57.94 18.68 45.01
CA PRO A 17 56.54 18.62 44.67
C PRO A 17 56.32 17.36 43.84
N ALA A 18 55.82 16.29 44.45
CA ALA A 18 55.12 15.26 43.72
C ALA A 18 53.79 15.89 43.26
N TYR A 19 53.79 16.45 42.05
CA TYR A 19 52.55 16.89 41.40
C TYR A 19 51.62 15.66 41.32
N ALA A 20 50.37 15.82 41.75
CA ALA A 20 49.39 14.77 41.62
C ALA A 20 49.05 14.64 40.13
N THR A 21 49.25 13.45 39.57
CA THR A 21 48.95 13.13 38.17
C THR A 21 47.49 12.74 37.95
N ASP A 22 46.70 12.54 39.02
CA ASP A 22 45.30 12.12 38.93
C ASP A 22 44.42 13.03 39.78
N TYR A 23 43.46 13.68 39.12
CA TYR A 23 42.45 14.57 39.68
C TYR A 23 41.09 13.88 39.67
N GLU A 24 40.38 13.93 40.80
CA GLU A 24 39.05 13.32 40.94
C GLU A 24 38.08 14.37 41.52
N ILE A 25 37.09 14.77 40.72
CA ILE A 25 36.03 15.71 41.12
C ILE A 25 34.70 14.94 41.17
N THR A 26 34.33 14.56 42.39
CA THR A 26 33.10 13.79 42.69
C THR A 26 32.13 14.56 43.57
N THR A 27 32.39 15.84 43.83
CA THR A 27 31.59 16.68 44.71
C THR A 27 31.13 17.95 44.00
N PRO A 28 29.91 18.45 44.26
CA PRO A 28 29.37 19.67 43.67
C PRO A 28 30.07 20.90 44.24
N SER A 29 31.27 21.20 43.74
CA SER A 29 32.05 22.37 44.12
C SER A 29 32.64 23.02 42.89
N LEU A 30 32.64 24.37 42.86
CA LEU A 30 33.29 25.15 41.83
C LEU A 30 34.82 25.07 41.95
N THR A 31 35.45 24.67 40.86
CA THR A 31 36.90 24.71 40.65
C THR A 31 37.19 25.82 39.65
N PRO A 32 37.63 27.02 40.07
CA PRO A 32 37.69 28.18 39.18
C PRO A 32 38.57 27.96 37.94
N ASN A 33 39.72 27.30 38.12
CA ASN A 33 40.60 26.93 37.02
C ASN A 33 41.28 25.59 37.35
N LEU A 34 41.37 24.70 36.38
CA LEU A 34 42.13 23.46 36.43
C LEU A 34 42.96 23.35 35.16
N THR A 35 44.25 23.04 35.28
CA THR A 35 45.13 22.81 34.13
C THR A 35 45.77 21.45 34.27
N LEU A 36 45.55 20.59 33.27
CA LEU A 36 46.15 19.28 33.12
C LEU A 36 47.35 19.40 32.17
N TRP A 37 48.52 18.98 32.64
CA TRP A 37 49.74 18.89 31.85
C TRP A 37 49.97 17.47 31.35
N SER A 38 51.05 17.26 30.61
CA SER A 38 51.45 15.93 30.13
C SER A 38 51.45 14.89 31.26
N GLY A 39 50.72 13.80 31.05
CA GLY A 39 50.52 12.70 31.99
C GLY A 39 49.43 12.89 33.05
N ASP A 40 48.77 14.05 33.10
CA ASP A 40 47.67 14.30 34.05
C ASP A 40 46.36 13.67 33.57
N ASN A 41 45.60 13.09 34.50
CA ASN A 41 44.28 12.50 34.28
C ASN A 41 43.23 13.21 35.14
N LEU A 42 42.07 13.53 34.57
CA LEU A 42 40.90 14.03 35.29
C LEU A 42 39.75 13.04 35.16
N TYR A 43 39.17 12.65 36.29
CA TYR A 43 37.89 11.97 36.35
C TYR A 43 36.87 12.84 37.08
N MET A 44 35.80 13.23 36.39
CA MET A 44 34.78 14.13 36.92
C MET A 44 33.39 13.51 36.79
N THR A 45 32.72 13.34 37.93
CA THR A 45 31.33 12.83 38.01
C THR A 45 30.38 13.82 38.69
N ALA A 46 30.91 14.95 39.18
CA ALA A 46 30.15 16.09 39.69
C ALA A 46 31.04 17.34 39.75
N GLY A 47 30.46 18.53 39.97
CA GLY A 47 31.19 19.78 40.17
C GLY A 47 31.17 20.72 38.97
N GLU A 48 31.75 21.91 39.14
CA GLU A 48 31.85 22.94 38.11
C GLU A 48 33.33 23.27 37.91
N ILE A 49 33.73 23.55 36.66
CA ILE A 49 35.07 24.03 36.35
C ILE A 49 34.92 25.33 35.57
N GLY A 50 35.49 26.45 36.04
CA GLY A 50 35.49 27.67 35.22
C GLY A 50 36.29 27.44 33.93
N ASN A 51 37.61 27.29 34.05
CA ASN A 51 38.48 26.99 32.90
C ASN A 51 39.22 25.66 33.06
N LEU A 52 39.05 24.74 32.11
CA LEU A 52 39.79 23.49 32.00
C LEU A 52 40.83 23.59 30.87
N GLY A 53 42.10 23.75 31.21
CA GLY A 53 43.21 23.64 30.26
C GLY A 53 43.74 22.21 30.18
N MET A 54 43.91 21.65 28.99
CA MET A 54 44.46 20.32 28.74
C MET A 54 45.61 20.42 27.73
N TYR A 55 46.82 20.04 28.14
CA TYR A 55 48.04 20.12 27.35
C TYR A 55 48.80 18.79 27.36
N GLY A 56 49.76 18.61 26.44
CA GLY A 56 50.51 17.36 26.31
C GLY A 56 49.63 16.16 25.99
N ASP A 57 49.85 15.03 26.66
CA ASP A 57 49.07 13.79 26.59
C ASP A 57 48.08 13.64 27.77
N SER A 58 47.56 14.77 28.30
CA SER A 58 46.57 14.75 29.38
C SER A 58 45.25 14.11 28.94
N THR A 59 44.57 13.46 29.88
CA THR A 59 43.25 12.85 29.64
C THR A 59 42.20 13.37 30.62
N ALA A 60 40.96 13.52 30.16
CA ALA A 60 39.82 13.85 31.00
C ALA A 60 38.60 13.00 30.62
N ILE A 61 37.92 12.46 31.63
CA ILE A 61 36.65 11.75 31.48
C ILE A 61 35.62 12.47 32.37
N ILE A 62 34.52 12.93 31.77
CA ILE A 62 33.46 13.67 32.44
C ILE A 62 32.13 12.93 32.25
N GLU A 63 31.62 12.29 33.31
CA GLU A 63 30.48 11.36 33.23
C GLU A 63 29.20 11.87 33.90
N GLY A 64 29.16 13.12 34.38
CA GLY A 64 28.01 13.59 35.14
C GLY A 64 28.08 15.04 35.58
N THR A 65 27.43 15.91 34.84
CA THR A 65 26.92 17.20 35.32
C THR A 65 25.40 17.05 35.30
N SER A 66 24.70 17.29 36.41
CA SER A 66 23.31 16.82 36.58
C SER A 66 22.36 17.17 35.43
N LEU A 67 21.36 16.30 35.21
CA LEU A 67 20.11 16.61 34.50
C LEU A 67 19.56 17.97 34.95
N SER A 68 19.52 18.93 34.03
CA SER A 68 18.82 20.19 34.25
C SER A 68 17.34 19.90 34.53
N LEU A 69 16.83 20.41 35.64
CA LEU A 69 15.39 20.68 35.73
C LEU A 69 15.10 21.78 34.69
N PRO A 70 14.04 21.65 33.89
CA PRO A 70 13.71 22.61 32.86
C PRO A 70 13.16 23.86 33.54
N TYR A 71 13.99 24.89 33.77
CA TYR A 71 13.48 26.19 34.15
C TYR A 71 14.28 27.34 33.55
N ASP A 72 13.59 28.02 32.65
CA ASP A 72 13.89 29.31 32.07
C ASP A 72 13.78 30.37 33.18
N CYS A 73 14.91 30.95 33.58
CA CYS A 73 14.97 32.04 34.55
C CYS A 73 15.61 33.28 33.94
N ASP A 74 15.25 33.61 32.71
CA ASP A 74 15.40 34.95 32.17
C ASP A 74 14.47 35.92 32.93
N GLY A 75 14.92 36.40 34.09
CA GLY A 75 14.31 37.55 34.77
C GLY A 75 14.32 37.56 36.30
N CYS A 76 14.73 36.48 36.98
CA CYS A 76 14.90 36.52 38.43
C CYS A 76 16.39 36.59 38.77
N GLY A 77 16.84 37.73 39.31
CA GLY A 77 18.22 37.99 39.75
C GLY A 77 18.67 37.15 40.95
N ILE A 78 18.38 35.86 40.94
CA ILE A 78 18.82 34.86 41.90
C ILE A 78 19.78 33.95 41.13
N THR A 79 21.05 33.98 41.51
CA THR A 79 22.06 33.02 41.07
C THR A 79 21.54 31.60 41.31
N CYS A 80 21.20 30.90 40.23
CA CYS A 80 20.76 29.51 40.29
C CYS A 80 21.98 28.64 40.67
N LEU A 81 22.18 28.45 41.97
CA LEU A 81 23.20 27.57 42.53
C LEU A 81 22.77 26.12 42.25
N GLY A 82 23.22 25.55 41.13
CA GLY A 82 22.94 24.15 40.79
C GLY A 82 23.11 23.73 39.33
N CYS A 83 23.42 24.66 38.41
CA CYS A 83 23.71 24.29 37.02
C CYS A 83 25.20 23.97 36.89
N PHE A 84 25.52 22.68 36.82
CA PHE A 84 26.88 22.20 36.63
C PHE A 84 27.38 22.55 35.22
N HIS A 85 28.23 23.57 35.11
CA HIS A 85 28.72 24.14 33.85
C HIS A 85 30.25 24.18 33.82
N ILE A 86 30.83 24.04 32.63
CA ILE A 86 32.22 24.32 32.34
C ILE A 86 32.30 25.56 31.45
N ASP A 87 32.84 26.69 31.95
CA ASP A 87 32.84 27.94 31.15
C ASP A 87 33.72 27.76 29.90
N GLN A 88 34.90 27.17 30.05
CA GLN A 88 35.83 27.01 28.92
C GLN A 88 36.71 25.79 29.04
N ILE A 89 36.84 25.02 27.96
CA ILE A 89 37.81 23.96 27.78
C ILE A 89 38.81 24.40 26.70
N ASN A 90 40.10 24.40 27.03
CA ASN A 90 41.19 24.67 26.10
C ASN A 90 42.08 23.43 25.99
N MET A 91 42.03 22.75 24.85
CA MET A 91 42.81 21.55 24.54
C MET A 91 43.87 21.86 23.49
N ALA A 92 45.07 21.31 23.68
CA ALA A 92 46.16 21.35 22.71
C ALA A 92 46.97 20.04 22.75
N ASP A 93 47.97 19.93 21.89
CA ASP A 93 48.84 18.75 21.76
C ASP A 93 48.06 17.43 21.55
N ALA A 94 48.39 16.35 22.27
CA ALA A 94 47.76 15.03 22.16
C ALA A 94 46.74 14.77 23.29
N SER A 95 46.11 15.83 23.79
CA SER A 95 45.16 15.73 24.90
C SER A 95 43.86 15.05 24.47
N SER A 96 43.22 14.31 25.39
CA SER A 96 42.01 13.54 25.12
C SER A 96 40.91 13.81 26.13
N LEU A 97 39.71 14.16 25.65
CA LEU A 97 38.53 14.42 26.47
C LEU A 97 37.39 13.50 26.03
N ALA A 98 36.85 12.73 26.97
CA ALA A 98 35.61 11.98 26.80
C ALA A 98 34.53 12.55 27.72
N MET A 99 33.40 12.94 27.15
CA MET A 99 32.25 13.42 27.94
C MET A 99 31.01 12.60 27.61
N SER A 100 30.37 12.08 28.66
CA SER A 100 29.03 11.45 28.60
C SER A 100 27.96 12.28 29.34
N GLY A 101 28.33 13.48 29.83
CA GLY A 101 27.44 14.44 30.50
C GLY A 101 28.16 15.79 30.67
N GLY A 102 27.46 16.91 30.54
CA GLY A 102 28.13 18.23 30.56
C GLY A 102 27.28 19.39 30.06
N GLN A 103 27.56 20.60 30.56
CA GLN A 103 27.43 21.83 29.76
C GLN A 103 28.82 22.45 29.64
N VAL A 104 29.19 22.87 28.43
CA VAL A 104 30.46 23.53 28.11
C VAL A 104 30.15 24.81 27.35
N GLU A 105 30.57 25.98 27.82
CA GLU A 105 30.32 27.25 27.09
C GLU A 105 31.22 27.39 25.87
N LYS A 106 32.49 26.98 25.99
CA LYS A 106 33.48 27.16 24.95
C LYS A 106 34.45 26.01 24.94
N LEU A 107 34.64 25.40 23.78
CA LEU A 107 35.63 24.34 23.56
C LEU A 107 36.63 24.81 22.51
N THR A 108 37.91 24.88 22.84
CA THR A 108 38.97 25.23 21.89
C THR A 108 39.92 24.05 21.79
N MET A 109 40.13 23.52 20.59
CA MET A 109 41.02 22.39 20.29
C MET A 109 42.12 22.84 19.35
N LYS A 110 43.36 22.44 19.63
CA LYS A 110 44.53 22.70 18.79
C LYS A 110 45.38 21.44 18.65
N ASP A 111 46.22 21.44 17.62
CA ASP A 111 47.21 20.39 17.33
C ASP A 111 46.54 19.03 17.11
N THR A 112 46.73 18.03 17.97
CA THR A 112 46.22 16.64 17.81
C THR A 112 45.19 16.27 18.89
N ALA A 113 44.50 17.26 19.46
CA ALA A 113 43.56 17.03 20.54
C ALA A 113 42.37 16.17 20.06
N THR A 114 41.89 15.27 20.91
CA THR A 114 40.76 14.38 20.61
C THR A 114 39.62 14.59 21.59
N VAL A 115 38.41 14.85 21.08
CA VAL A 115 37.19 14.98 21.89
C VAL A 115 36.15 13.99 21.42
N VAL A 116 35.58 13.25 22.38
CA VAL A 116 34.46 12.32 22.15
C VAL A 116 33.28 12.71 23.05
N LEU A 117 32.16 13.06 22.43
CA LEU A 117 30.90 13.42 23.11
C LEU A 117 29.84 12.34 22.78
N ASN A 118 29.43 11.54 23.76
CA ASN A 118 28.59 10.34 23.55
C ASN A 118 27.24 10.43 24.30
N GLU A 119 26.06 10.46 23.63
CA GLU A 119 24.67 10.17 24.10
C GLU A 119 23.55 11.16 23.64
N SER A 120 22.27 10.75 23.73
CA SER A 120 21.10 11.35 23.05
C SER A 120 20.31 12.42 23.81
N SER A 121 20.75 12.86 25.00
CA SER A 121 19.99 13.82 25.83
C SER A 121 20.81 15.04 26.26
N TYR A 122 21.64 15.56 25.35
CA TYR A 122 22.32 16.83 25.56
C TYR A 122 21.43 18.02 25.20
N ARG A 123 21.08 18.81 26.21
CA ARG A 123 21.02 20.26 26.02
C ARG A 123 22.38 20.84 26.37
N ILE A 124 23.31 20.81 25.42
CA ILE A 124 24.32 21.85 25.33
C ILE A 124 23.51 23.12 25.01
N THR A 125 22.97 23.79 26.03
CA THR A 125 22.15 24.99 25.80
C THR A 125 23.01 26.12 25.24
N HIS A 126 24.32 26.12 25.50
CA HIS A 126 25.28 27.08 24.98
C HIS A 126 26.67 26.41 24.95
N VAL A 127 27.11 25.83 23.83
CA VAL A 127 28.51 26.02 23.42
C VAL A 127 28.45 27.24 22.53
N GLY A 128 28.84 28.39 23.05
CA GLY A 128 28.92 29.63 22.28
C GLY A 128 30.01 29.59 21.22
N GLN A 129 31.00 28.68 21.32
CA GLN A 129 32.08 28.56 20.34
C GLN A 129 32.87 27.23 20.48
N ILE A 130 32.88 26.39 19.45
CA ILE A 130 33.93 25.38 19.24
C ILE A 130 34.98 25.96 18.29
N ASP A 131 36.27 26.01 18.63
CA ASP A 131 37.37 26.44 17.74
C ASP A 131 38.34 25.27 17.52
N ILE A 132 38.33 24.63 16.34
CA ILE A 132 39.20 23.48 16.00
C ILE A 132 40.35 23.94 15.10
N LYS A 133 41.60 23.65 15.50
CA LYS A 133 42.83 23.93 14.70
C LYS A 133 43.74 22.71 14.64
N GLY A 134 44.49 22.59 13.55
CA GLY A 134 45.45 21.48 13.37
C GLY A 134 44.77 20.13 13.10
N ASN A 135 45.46 19.03 13.41
CA ASN A 135 45.02 17.64 13.23
C ASN A 135 44.19 17.12 14.41
N SER A 136 43.27 17.93 14.92
CA SER A 136 42.40 17.56 16.02
C SER A 136 41.20 16.75 15.49
N SER A 137 40.64 15.87 16.33
CA SER A 137 39.47 15.07 15.96
C SER A 137 38.33 15.30 16.96
N LEU A 138 37.14 15.58 16.44
CA LEU A 138 35.91 15.73 17.20
C LEU A 138 34.92 14.68 16.71
N SER A 139 34.45 13.83 17.62
CA SER A 139 33.38 12.87 17.38
C SER A 139 32.21 13.19 18.30
N MET A 140 31.04 13.42 17.70
CA MET A 140 29.82 13.73 18.41
C MET A 140 28.72 12.75 18.01
N SER A 141 28.01 12.22 19.02
CA SER A 141 26.76 11.49 18.82
C SER A 141 25.66 12.10 19.71
N GLY A 142 24.69 12.77 19.06
CA GLY A 142 23.62 13.53 19.73
C GLY A 142 24.00 14.94 20.22
N GLY A 143 22.98 15.75 20.55
CA GLY A 143 23.12 17.09 21.16
C GLY A 143 22.84 18.30 20.25
N TYR A 144 22.84 19.51 20.84
CA TYR A 144 22.67 20.80 20.14
C TYR A 144 23.97 21.60 20.18
N VAL A 145 24.49 22.05 19.05
CA VAL A 145 25.66 22.93 19.02
C VAL A 145 25.21 24.31 18.55
N GLY A 146 25.52 25.36 19.33
CA GLY A 146 25.13 26.73 18.99
C GLY A 146 26.03 27.36 17.93
N ARG A 147 27.35 27.14 18.01
CA ARG A 147 28.33 27.65 17.04
C ARG A 147 29.58 26.77 16.97
N ILE A 148 29.99 26.43 15.75
CA ILE A 148 31.28 25.81 15.44
C ILE A 148 32.05 26.77 14.54
N ASP A 149 33.17 27.27 15.04
CA ASP A 149 34.18 27.96 14.23
C ASP A 149 35.29 26.96 13.87
N ILE A 150 35.49 26.71 12.59
CA ILE A 150 36.59 25.87 12.12
C ILE A 150 37.72 26.80 11.66
N GLY A 151 38.88 26.70 12.31
CA GLY A 151 40.10 27.39 11.84
C GLY A 151 40.82 26.59 10.75
N GLU A 152 42.00 27.05 10.36
CA GLU A 152 42.86 26.34 9.39
C GLU A 152 43.13 24.89 9.87
N ILE A 153 42.53 23.90 9.20
CA ILE A 153 42.74 22.47 9.44
C ILE A 153 43.72 21.95 8.40
N ASP A 154 44.81 21.34 8.86
CA ASP A 154 45.87 20.78 8.00
C ASP A 154 45.85 19.24 8.06
N GLY A 155 44.68 18.63 7.78
CA GLY A 155 44.49 17.16 7.75
C GLY A 155 43.61 16.52 8.85
N GLY A 156 42.80 17.29 9.57
CA GLY A 156 41.83 16.78 10.56
C GLY A 156 40.56 16.18 9.93
N ILE A 157 39.93 15.25 10.65
CA ILE A 157 38.66 14.61 10.26
C ILE A 157 37.60 14.98 11.32
N ILE A 158 36.47 15.53 10.88
CA ILE A 158 35.29 15.73 11.72
C ILE A 158 34.29 14.64 11.35
N ILE A 159 33.91 13.79 12.30
CA ILE A 159 32.90 12.74 12.11
C ILE A 159 31.70 13.11 12.98
N ILE A 160 30.59 13.49 12.36
CA ILE A 160 29.35 13.84 13.07
C ILE A 160 28.31 12.77 12.76
N GLY A 161 27.87 12.03 13.77
CA GLY A 161 26.83 11.01 13.63
C GLY A 161 25.61 11.34 14.49
N GLY A 162 24.44 11.51 13.88
CA GLY A 162 23.15 11.45 14.59
C GLY A 162 22.77 12.63 15.49
N GLY A 163 22.84 13.88 15.01
CA GLY A 163 22.27 15.06 15.69
C GLY A 163 22.13 16.28 14.77
N SER A 164 21.21 17.19 15.08
CA SER A 164 21.01 18.46 14.34
C SER A 164 22.14 19.46 14.64
N ILE A 165 22.75 20.02 13.60
CA ILE A 165 23.82 21.02 13.70
C ILE A 165 23.27 22.38 13.26
N VAL A 166 23.41 23.40 14.11
CA VAL A 166 23.17 24.80 13.76
C VAL A 166 24.51 25.53 13.74
N ILE A 167 24.84 26.19 12.63
CA ILE A 167 26.08 27.00 12.49
C ILE A 167 25.68 28.48 12.35
N ASP A 168 25.93 29.29 13.38
CA ASP A 168 25.73 30.76 13.36
C ASP A 168 27.01 31.51 12.96
N THR A 169 26.95 32.34 11.91
CA THR A 169 28.08 33.14 11.37
C THR A 169 27.88 34.65 11.49
N ASN A 170 27.75 35.18 12.71
CA ASN A 170 27.81 36.62 12.93
C ASN A 170 29.24 37.14 13.23
N SER A 171 29.99 37.52 12.19
CA SER A 171 30.92 38.69 12.23
C SER A 171 31.63 39.02 10.89
N ILE A 172 30.94 39.59 9.90
CA ILE A 172 31.55 40.52 8.91
C ILE A 172 30.56 41.66 8.62
N GLY A 173 31.07 42.90 8.55
CA GLY A 173 30.27 44.13 8.58
C GLY A 173 29.30 44.37 7.41
N SER A 174 28.11 44.82 7.79
CA SER A 174 27.09 45.57 7.02
C SER A 174 26.79 45.12 5.58
N GLY A 175 25.85 44.18 5.46
CA GLY A 175 25.05 43.92 4.26
C GLY A 175 23.91 42.97 4.65
N ILE A 176 22.66 43.37 4.43
CA ILE A 176 21.45 42.69 4.93
C ILE A 176 21.22 41.38 4.16
N ILE A 177 21.26 40.22 4.83
CA ILE A 177 20.75 38.92 4.32
C ILE A 177 19.98 38.24 5.47
N PRO A 178 18.81 37.60 5.24
CA PRO A 178 17.97 37.04 6.29
C PRO A 178 18.59 35.78 6.91
N ILE A 179 18.39 35.63 8.21
CA ILE A 179 18.85 34.49 9.03
C ILE A 179 17.92 33.31 8.78
N VAL A 180 18.48 32.14 8.41
CA VAL A 180 17.76 30.86 8.31
C VAL A 180 18.47 29.85 9.23
N PRO A 181 17.76 29.09 10.09
CA PRO A 181 18.35 27.98 10.83
C PRO A 181 18.74 26.82 9.89
N ASP A 182 19.65 25.93 10.32
CA ASP A 182 19.95 24.64 9.66
C ASP A 182 20.82 24.67 8.37
N LEU A 183 21.89 25.49 8.37
CA LEU A 183 22.86 25.65 7.27
C LEU A 183 24.22 24.97 7.56
N ILE A 184 24.70 24.11 6.65
CA ILE A 184 26.09 23.60 6.67
C ILE A 184 26.95 24.40 5.68
N ILE A 185 28.02 25.02 6.18
CA ILE A 185 29.06 25.71 5.36
C ILE A 185 30.32 24.84 5.33
N ILE A 186 30.74 24.41 4.14
CA ILE A 186 31.99 23.66 3.96
C ILE A 186 33.11 24.61 3.53
N ASP A 187 34.16 24.68 4.34
CA ASP A 187 35.38 25.46 4.08
C ASP A 187 36.18 24.82 2.92
N PRO A 188 36.76 25.62 2.00
CA PRO A 188 37.46 25.12 0.82
C PRO A 188 38.78 24.40 1.14
N THR A 189 39.25 24.42 2.40
CA THR A 189 40.40 23.64 2.87
C THR A 189 40.05 22.19 3.22
N ILE A 190 38.76 21.84 3.33
CA ILE A 190 38.31 20.48 3.58
C ILE A 190 38.40 19.68 2.27
N THR A 191 39.18 18.60 2.28
CA THR A 191 39.41 17.76 1.11
C THR A 191 38.23 16.83 0.78
N ALA A 192 37.42 16.43 1.76
CA ALA A 192 36.18 15.67 1.55
C ALA A 192 35.26 15.74 2.78
N ALA A 193 33.94 15.74 2.57
CA ALA A 193 32.93 15.56 3.62
C ALA A 193 32.00 14.39 3.25
N ILE A 194 31.78 13.45 4.17
CA ILE A 194 30.88 12.29 3.95
C ILE A 194 29.66 12.45 4.87
N LEU A 195 28.46 12.43 4.29
CA LEU A 195 27.17 12.56 4.98
C LEU A 195 26.44 11.21 4.90
N THR A 196 26.03 10.66 6.04
CA THR A 196 25.49 9.29 6.16
C THR A 196 24.14 9.21 6.88
N GLY A 197 23.50 10.36 7.16
CA GLY A 197 22.23 10.40 7.90
C GLY A 197 21.93 11.76 8.52
N GLY A 198 20.76 11.86 9.17
CA GLY A 198 20.31 13.05 9.90
C GLY A 198 19.48 14.02 9.07
N ARG A 199 18.98 15.08 9.74
CA ARG A 199 18.23 16.16 9.07
C ARG A 199 19.20 17.26 8.65
N ILE A 200 19.28 17.48 7.34
CA ILE A 200 20.07 18.54 6.70
C ILE A 200 19.08 19.31 5.85
N ASP A 201 18.85 20.58 6.17
CA ASP A 201 17.88 21.39 5.42
C ASP A 201 18.59 22.14 4.28
N GLN A 202 19.84 22.58 4.47
CA GLN A 202 20.60 23.33 3.47
C GLN A 202 22.09 22.94 3.41
N ILE A 203 22.63 22.80 2.18
CA ILE A 203 24.07 22.68 1.93
C ILE A 203 24.55 23.91 1.14
N CYS A 204 25.61 24.55 1.64
CA CYS A 204 26.33 25.58 0.90
C CYS A 204 27.84 25.32 0.90
N SER A 205 28.51 25.70 -0.19
CA SER A 205 29.97 25.69 -0.26
C SER A 205 30.47 27.12 -0.37
N HIS A 206 31.51 27.46 0.39
CA HIS A 206 32.15 28.77 0.30
C HIS A 206 33.50 28.59 -0.38
N ARG A 207 33.70 29.11 -1.59
CA ARG A 207 35.06 29.18 -2.18
C ARG A 207 35.68 30.54 -1.87
N SER A 208 36.78 30.54 -1.13
CA SER A 208 37.59 31.76 -0.98
C SER A 208 38.25 32.07 -2.33
N SER A 209 38.22 33.34 -2.73
CA SER A 209 38.67 33.81 -4.04
C SER A 209 40.16 33.61 -4.35
N GLU A 210 40.94 33.06 -3.41
CA GLU A 210 42.40 32.95 -3.50
C GLU A 210 42.92 31.48 -3.47
N ALA A 211 42.05 30.48 -3.28
CA ALA A 211 42.48 29.08 -3.17
C ALA A 211 42.56 28.37 -4.53
N VAL A 212 43.72 27.76 -4.80
CA VAL A 212 44.02 26.98 -6.01
C VAL A 212 43.24 25.67 -6.00
N SER A 213 42.26 25.54 -6.91
CA SER A 213 41.75 24.28 -7.51
C SER A 213 41.76 23.02 -6.64
N ILE A 214 41.26 23.07 -5.42
CA ILE A 214 40.86 21.87 -4.69
C ILE A 214 39.37 21.71 -5.01
N GLU A 215 38.99 20.60 -5.62
CA GLU A 215 37.57 20.26 -5.83
C GLU A 215 37.05 19.74 -4.50
N PRO A 216 36.27 20.51 -3.73
CA PRO A 216 35.63 19.98 -2.54
C PRO A 216 34.68 18.86 -2.99
N SER A 217 34.92 17.62 -2.54
CA SER A 217 34.01 16.51 -2.79
C SER A 217 33.10 16.34 -1.58
N ILE A 218 31.85 16.77 -1.69
CA ILE A 218 30.80 16.33 -0.77
C ILE A 218 30.41 14.93 -1.21
N THR A 219 30.32 13.98 -0.30
CA THR A 219 29.82 12.63 -0.58
C THR A 219 28.56 12.38 0.25
N LEU A 220 27.43 12.07 -0.39
CA LEU A 220 26.24 11.58 0.28
C LEU A 220 26.17 10.06 0.13
N GLU A 221 26.12 9.34 1.24
CA GLU A 221 25.80 7.91 1.25
C GLU A 221 24.29 7.74 1.50
N CYS A 222 23.55 7.43 0.45
CA CYS A 222 22.10 7.35 0.46
C CYS A 222 21.64 6.08 -0.27
N SER A 223 20.49 5.55 0.10
CA SER A 223 19.84 4.45 -0.64
C SER A 223 19.46 4.94 -2.05
N TYR A 224 18.77 6.08 -2.12
CA TYR A 224 18.44 6.75 -3.36
C TYR A 224 18.43 8.26 -3.21
N TYR A 225 18.51 8.96 -4.34
CA TYR A 225 18.38 10.41 -4.38
C TYR A 225 17.67 10.88 -5.67
N TYR A 226 17.02 12.04 -5.55
CA TYR A 226 16.38 12.79 -6.61
C TYR A 226 16.75 14.27 -6.48
N TYR A 227 17.18 14.89 -7.57
CA TYR A 227 17.52 16.31 -7.63
C TYR A 227 16.54 17.04 -8.53
N ASP A 228 15.79 17.97 -7.95
CA ASP A 228 14.87 18.86 -8.64
C ASP A 228 15.61 20.15 -9.03
N GLU A 229 16.06 20.23 -10.29
CA GLU A 229 16.86 21.35 -10.80
C GLU A 229 16.15 22.72 -10.68
N PRO A 230 14.83 22.86 -10.97
CA PRO A 230 14.07 24.10 -10.72
C PRO A 230 14.08 24.62 -9.28
N THR A 231 13.89 23.75 -8.28
CA THR A 231 13.80 24.16 -6.87
C THR A 231 15.14 24.07 -6.14
N GLN A 232 16.14 23.47 -6.79
CA GLN A 232 17.43 23.11 -6.20
C GLN A 232 17.30 22.18 -4.99
N MET A 233 16.19 21.46 -4.86
CA MET A 233 15.96 20.50 -3.78
C MET A 233 16.56 19.14 -4.13
N LEU A 234 17.40 18.63 -3.24
CA LEU A 234 17.93 17.29 -3.24
C LEU A 234 17.19 16.46 -2.20
N THR A 235 16.30 15.60 -2.64
CA THR A 235 15.54 14.68 -1.78
C THR A 235 16.05 13.26 -1.92
N GLY A 236 15.89 12.43 -0.91
CA GLY A 236 16.27 11.03 -0.99
C GLY A 236 16.08 10.32 0.32
N CYS A 237 16.63 9.12 0.39
CA CYS A 237 16.60 8.31 1.60
C CYS A 237 18.01 7.89 1.95
N TRP A 238 18.41 8.09 3.20
CA TRP A 238 19.69 7.63 3.72
C TRP A 238 19.77 6.09 3.73
N LEU A 239 20.95 5.54 4.01
CA LEU A 239 21.14 4.09 4.15
C LEU A 239 20.43 3.49 5.38
N ASP A 240 20.02 4.33 6.33
CA ASP A 240 19.25 3.94 7.52
C ASP A 240 17.73 4.07 7.34
N GLU A 241 17.28 4.21 6.09
CA GLU A 241 15.87 4.35 5.69
C GLU A 241 15.20 5.66 6.14
N THR A 242 15.97 6.65 6.61
CA THR A 242 15.42 7.97 6.92
C THR A 242 15.46 8.90 5.72
N ASP A 243 14.38 9.64 5.47
CA ASP A 243 14.31 10.59 4.36
C ASP A 243 15.13 11.86 4.64
N PHE A 244 15.63 12.47 3.56
CA PHE A 244 16.21 13.81 3.58
C PHE A 244 15.62 14.71 2.49
N SER A 245 15.65 16.01 2.77
CA SER A 245 15.23 17.08 1.86
C SER A 245 16.19 18.25 2.05
N ILE A 246 17.16 18.37 1.16
CA ILE A 246 18.29 19.29 1.25
C ILE A 246 18.15 20.32 0.13
N GLU A 247 17.96 21.59 0.48
CA GLU A 247 18.05 22.68 -0.50
C GLU A 247 19.53 23.00 -0.79
N LEU A 248 19.92 22.95 -2.06
CA LEU A 248 21.21 23.44 -2.51
C LEU A 248 21.07 24.95 -2.71
N VAL A 249 21.60 25.77 -1.79
CA VAL A 249 21.36 27.22 -1.82
C VAL A 249 22.35 27.94 -2.74
N ASP A 250 21.83 28.61 -3.77
CA ASP A 250 22.57 29.52 -4.64
C ASP A 250 22.62 30.95 -4.04
N SER A 251 23.67 31.26 -3.26
CA SER A 251 23.85 32.60 -2.65
C SER A 251 24.78 33.51 -3.45
N GLU A 252 24.26 34.43 -4.27
CA GLU A 252 25.02 35.37 -5.14
C GLU A 252 26.53 35.58 -4.79
N TRP A 253 27.41 34.89 -5.55
CA TRP A 253 28.90 34.99 -5.63
C TRP A 253 29.79 34.21 -4.62
N PRO A 254 30.92 33.59 -5.06
CA PRO A 254 31.26 33.07 -6.39
C PRO A 254 31.67 31.58 -6.32
N LEU A 255 30.88 30.70 -6.96
CA LEU A 255 31.03 29.24 -7.08
C LEU A 255 30.27 28.44 -6.00
N TYR A 256 29.13 27.92 -6.43
CA TYR A 256 28.18 27.12 -5.67
C TYR A 256 28.48 25.64 -5.79
N PRO A 257 28.11 24.83 -4.79
CA PRO A 257 28.03 23.40 -5.02
C PRO A 257 26.87 23.18 -6.01
N THR A 258 27.20 22.87 -7.25
CA THR A 258 26.25 22.28 -8.17
C THR A 258 26.04 20.83 -7.75
N ILE A 259 24.98 20.19 -8.25
CA ILE A 259 24.82 18.74 -8.10
C ILE A 259 26.05 17.94 -8.58
N ASN A 260 26.89 18.52 -9.46
CA ASN A 260 28.13 17.90 -9.94
C ASN A 260 29.28 17.94 -8.92
N ASP A 261 29.21 18.81 -7.92
CA ASP A 261 30.19 18.90 -6.82
C ASP A 261 29.86 17.91 -5.68
N ILE A 262 28.76 17.17 -5.82
CA ILE A 262 28.29 16.16 -4.88
C ILE A 262 28.48 14.77 -5.50
N GLN A 263 29.30 13.96 -4.86
CA GLN A 263 29.41 12.53 -5.13
C GLN A 263 28.29 11.79 -4.39
N PHE A 264 27.53 10.98 -5.09
CA PHE A 264 26.54 10.10 -4.48
C PHE A 264 27.09 8.68 -4.40
N ILE A 265 27.00 8.08 -3.22
CA ILE A 265 27.15 6.65 -3.00
C ILE A 265 25.73 6.14 -2.75
N GLY A 266 24.98 5.95 -3.83
CA GLY A 266 23.56 5.60 -3.84
C GLY A 266 23.03 5.45 -5.27
N THR A 267 21.82 4.89 -5.43
CA THR A 267 21.21 4.75 -6.76
C THR A 267 20.46 6.02 -7.13
N LYS A 268 20.74 6.57 -8.30
CA LYS A 268 19.97 7.69 -8.84
C LYS A 268 18.59 7.19 -9.27
N VAL A 269 17.53 7.84 -8.82
CA VAL A 269 16.16 7.59 -9.29
C VAL A 269 16.01 8.18 -10.69
N GLU A 270 15.59 7.38 -11.68
CA GLU A 270 15.20 7.89 -12.99
C GLU A 270 13.68 7.95 -13.15
N ASP A 271 13.21 8.92 -13.96
CA ASP A 271 11.82 8.99 -14.39
C ASP A 271 11.64 8.20 -15.69
N VAL A 272 10.87 7.13 -15.63
CA VAL A 272 10.56 6.26 -16.76
C VAL A 272 9.13 6.53 -17.23
N TYR A 273 8.98 6.88 -18.51
CA TYR A 273 7.69 7.23 -19.10
C TYR A 273 7.28 6.15 -20.11
N ILE A 274 6.14 5.49 -19.85
CA ILE A 274 5.58 4.46 -20.73
C ILE A 274 4.27 4.97 -21.33
N ASN A 275 4.27 5.21 -22.64
CA ASN A 275 3.09 5.66 -23.38
C ASN A 275 2.63 4.59 -24.36
N GLY A 276 1.44 4.04 -24.11
CA GLY A 276 0.87 2.98 -24.93
C GLY A 276 1.47 1.59 -24.70
N GLY A 277 0.77 0.59 -25.23
CA GLY A 277 1.20 -0.80 -25.26
C GLY A 277 0.92 -1.58 -23.98
N THR A 278 1.38 -2.83 -23.99
CA THR A 278 1.27 -3.79 -22.89
C THR A 278 2.67 -4.15 -22.44
N HIS A 279 2.93 -4.03 -21.15
CA HIS A 279 4.22 -4.28 -20.52
C HIS A 279 4.06 -5.24 -19.35
N VAL A 280 5.10 -6.00 -19.06
CA VAL A 280 5.16 -6.91 -17.92
C VAL A 280 6.38 -6.53 -17.10
N PHE A 281 6.19 -6.36 -15.80
CA PHE A 281 7.25 -6.12 -14.83
C PHE A 281 7.43 -7.39 -14.00
N ASP A 282 8.43 -8.20 -14.36
CA ASP A 282 8.75 -9.50 -13.75
C ASP A 282 10.17 -9.56 -13.16
N ASP A 283 10.86 -8.41 -13.09
CA ASP A 283 12.18 -8.26 -12.48
C ASP A 283 12.36 -6.91 -11.75
N ALA A 284 13.55 -6.70 -11.17
CA ALA A 284 13.90 -5.52 -10.41
C ALA A 284 14.46 -4.35 -11.26
N THR A 285 14.20 -4.33 -12.58
CA THR A 285 14.75 -3.30 -13.48
C THR A 285 14.40 -1.88 -13.03
N TYR A 286 13.19 -1.67 -12.50
CA TYR A 286 12.68 -0.36 -12.11
C TYR A 286 12.64 -0.16 -10.59
N GLU A 287 13.38 -0.97 -9.81
CA GLU A 287 13.22 -1.00 -8.36
C GLU A 287 13.48 0.36 -7.73
N ASN A 288 14.35 1.20 -8.30
CA ASN A 288 14.67 2.53 -7.78
C ASN A 288 14.05 3.67 -8.61
N ASP A 289 13.21 3.38 -9.59
CA ASP A 289 12.72 4.36 -10.57
C ASP A 289 11.27 4.81 -10.28
N ARG A 290 10.93 5.99 -10.82
CA ARG A 290 9.55 6.47 -10.88
C ARG A 290 8.97 6.19 -12.26
N VAL A 291 8.04 5.25 -12.34
CA VAL A 291 7.44 4.80 -13.58
C VAL A 291 6.06 5.43 -13.75
N TYR A 292 5.91 6.22 -14.81
CA TYR A 292 4.67 6.90 -15.17
C TYR A 292 4.06 6.27 -16.42
N LEU A 293 2.80 5.84 -16.32
CA LEU A 293 2.05 5.22 -17.41
C LEU A 293 1.05 6.21 -18.01
N GLY A 294 1.04 6.30 -19.33
CA GLY A 294 0.07 7.11 -20.07
C GLY A 294 0.27 8.62 -19.93
N ILE A 295 1.49 9.08 -19.63
CA ILE A 295 1.86 10.50 -19.74
C ILE A 295 3.10 10.65 -20.62
N GLU A 296 3.07 11.63 -21.53
CA GLU A 296 4.26 12.02 -22.28
C GLU A 296 5.26 12.73 -21.37
N ARG A 297 6.54 12.43 -21.56
CA ARG A 297 7.62 13.13 -20.86
C ARG A 297 7.45 14.64 -21.11
N PRO A 298 7.32 15.48 -20.07
CA PRO A 298 7.16 16.92 -20.26
C PRO A 298 8.36 17.46 -21.05
N SER A 299 8.07 18.22 -22.12
CA SER A 299 9.08 18.67 -23.08
C SER A 299 10.02 19.74 -22.51
N GLU A 300 9.61 20.44 -21.44
CA GLU A 300 10.40 21.46 -20.75
C GLU A 300 10.08 21.44 -19.23
N SER A 301 11.11 21.62 -18.40
CA SER A 301 11.19 21.24 -16.99
C SER A 301 10.49 22.15 -15.98
N SER A 302 9.42 22.86 -16.32
CA SER A 302 8.79 23.78 -15.36
C SER A 302 7.46 23.22 -14.81
N GLU A 303 7.58 22.68 -13.60
CA GLU A 303 6.55 22.34 -12.61
C GLU A 303 5.82 20.98 -12.76
N PRO A 304 6.16 19.99 -11.92
CA PRO A 304 5.61 18.63 -11.96
C PRO A 304 4.23 18.46 -11.28
N PHE A 305 3.44 19.51 -11.08
CA PHE A 305 2.17 19.42 -10.33
C PHE A 305 0.96 20.13 -10.94
N VAL A 306 1.04 20.62 -12.17
CA VAL A 306 -0.14 21.23 -12.81
C VAL A 306 -0.99 20.13 -13.46
N ALA A 307 -2.15 19.85 -12.85
CA ALA A 307 -3.13 18.79 -13.11
C ALA A 307 -3.74 18.68 -14.54
N ASN A 308 -3.01 19.01 -15.60
CA ASN A 308 -3.45 18.91 -16.99
C ASN A 308 -2.46 18.10 -17.85
N TYR A 309 -2.15 16.87 -17.43
CA TYR A 309 -1.37 15.92 -18.24
C TYR A 309 -2.23 15.35 -19.39
N SER A 310 -2.57 16.17 -20.38
CA SER A 310 -3.68 15.90 -21.30
C SER A 310 -3.33 15.18 -22.62
N SER A 311 -2.23 14.43 -22.75
CA SER A 311 -1.86 13.89 -24.08
C SER A 311 -1.24 12.48 -24.17
N GLY A 312 -1.11 11.72 -23.08
CA GLY A 312 -0.51 10.39 -23.18
C GLY A 312 -1.46 9.32 -23.72
N THR A 313 -0.89 8.29 -24.36
CA THR A 313 -1.65 7.11 -24.83
C THR A 313 -1.79 6.12 -23.67
N PRO A 314 -3.00 5.60 -23.38
CA PRO A 314 -3.20 4.64 -22.30
C PRO A 314 -2.26 3.45 -22.40
N ALA A 315 -1.61 3.07 -21.30
CA ALA A 315 -0.74 1.91 -21.23
C ALA A 315 -1.34 0.84 -20.31
N TYR A 316 -0.96 -0.42 -20.55
CA TYR A 316 -1.29 -1.55 -19.70
C TYR A 316 0.00 -2.14 -19.12
N VAL A 317 0.02 -2.36 -17.80
CA VAL A 317 1.12 -3.03 -17.09
C VAL A 317 0.57 -4.23 -16.32
N ASP A 318 1.25 -5.38 -16.43
CA ASP A 318 1.10 -6.50 -15.50
C ASP A 318 2.33 -6.54 -14.57
N LEU A 319 2.13 -6.24 -13.29
CA LEU A 319 3.14 -6.38 -12.24
C LEU A 319 2.95 -7.74 -11.57
N VAL A 320 3.95 -8.60 -11.75
CA VAL A 320 3.93 -10.01 -11.35
C VAL A 320 5.09 -10.32 -10.39
N ASP A 321 5.13 -11.55 -9.87
CA ASP A 321 6.23 -11.99 -8.99
C ASP A 321 7.61 -11.80 -9.62
N GLY A 322 8.53 -11.24 -8.83
CA GLY A 322 9.86 -10.84 -9.28
C GLY A 322 9.95 -9.37 -9.69
N GLY A 323 8.83 -8.77 -10.10
CA GLY A 323 8.72 -7.35 -10.42
C GLY A 323 8.93 -6.46 -9.20
N ARG A 324 9.86 -5.50 -9.28
CA ARG A 324 10.05 -4.45 -8.26
C ARG A 324 10.11 -3.08 -8.91
N VAL A 325 9.31 -2.15 -8.41
CA VAL A 325 9.21 -0.76 -8.90
C VAL A 325 9.32 0.20 -7.72
N GLY A 326 10.05 1.31 -7.87
CA GLY A 326 10.14 2.32 -6.81
C GLY A 326 8.80 3.03 -6.59
N TRP A 327 8.37 3.80 -7.59
CA TRP A 327 7.06 4.44 -7.66
C TRP A 327 6.38 4.06 -8.96
N LEU A 328 5.09 3.75 -8.89
CA LEU A 328 4.32 3.37 -10.07
C LEU A 328 3.02 4.16 -10.13
N SER A 329 2.84 4.95 -11.19
CA SER A 329 1.69 5.82 -11.34
C SER A 329 1.02 5.63 -12.71
N ALA A 330 -0.28 5.35 -12.71
CA ALA A 330 -1.10 5.24 -13.91
C ALA A 330 -1.94 6.49 -14.14
N TYR A 331 -1.88 7.05 -15.34
CA TYR A 331 -2.65 8.22 -15.77
C TYR A 331 -3.44 7.94 -17.05
N ASN A 332 -4.42 8.79 -17.32
CA ASN A 332 -5.10 8.93 -18.61
C ASN A 332 -5.66 7.60 -19.11
N ASN A 333 -6.55 6.98 -18.35
CA ASN A 333 -7.17 5.69 -18.66
C ASN A 333 -6.17 4.52 -18.77
N SER A 334 -4.94 4.65 -18.26
CA SER A 334 -4.00 3.52 -18.14
C SER A 334 -4.48 2.48 -17.12
N PHE A 335 -3.97 1.25 -17.25
CA PHE A 335 -4.36 0.11 -16.45
C PHE A 335 -3.12 -0.58 -15.85
N ILE A 336 -3.16 -0.82 -14.53
CA ILE A 336 -2.17 -1.68 -13.85
C ILE A 336 -2.90 -2.89 -13.31
N LYS A 337 -2.44 -4.08 -13.67
CA LYS A 337 -2.78 -5.33 -13.02
C LYS A 337 -1.64 -5.68 -12.06
N MET A 338 -1.93 -5.95 -10.80
CA MET A 338 -0.95 -6.40 -9.82
C MET A 338 -1.38 -7.76 -9.27
N THR A 339 -0.65 -8.80 -9.71
CA THR A 339 -0.88 -10.20 -9.31
C THR A 339 0.27 -10.77 -8.50
N GLY A 340 1.23 -9.91 -8.14
CA GLY A 340 2.44 -10.22 -7.38
C GLY A 340 3.36 -9.00 -7.33
N GLY A 341 4.63 -9.24 -7.02
CA GLY A 341 5.68 -8.19 -7.06
C GLY A 341 5.56 -7.12 -5.96
N GLU A 342 6.36 -6.06 -6.10
CA GLU A 342 6.52 -5.01 -5.10
C GLU A 342 6.57 -3.61 -5.73
N VAL A 343 5.79 -2.67 -5.19
CA VAL A 343 5.96 -1.23 -5.40
C VAL A 343 6.47 -0.65 -4.09
N MET A 344 7.73 -0.21 -4.03
CA MET A 344 8.40 0.07 -2.75
C MET A 344 7.83 1.30 -2.03
N HIS A 345 7.41 2.32 -2.78
CA HIS A 345 6.98 3.59 -2.21
C HIS A 345 5.51 3.86 -2.48
N GLU A 346 5.13 4.34 -3.65
CA GLU A 346 3.75 4.74 -3.93
C GLU A 346 3.20 4.05 -5.17
N LEU A 347 1.97 3.56 -5.05
CA LEU A 347 1.17 3.08 -6.17
C LEU A 347 -0.04 4.00 -6.37
N MET A 348 -0.10 4.68 -7.51
CA MET A 348 -1.11 5.72 -7.77
C MET A 348 -1.90 5.47 -9.05
N ALA A 349 -3.21 5.68 -8.99
CA ALA A 349 -4.13 5.76 -10.12
C ALA A 349 -4.69 7.19 -10.24
N ASP A 350 -4.62 7.76 -11.44
CA ASP A 350 -5.03 9.13 -11.73
C ASP A 350 -5.77 9.22 -13.09
N ASN A 351 -6.60 10.24 -13.29
CA ASN A 351 -7.30 10.56 -14.55
C ASN A 351 -7.97 9.34 -15.20
N GLU A 352 -8.98 8.80 -14.50
CA GLU A 352 -9.77 7.64 -14.93
C GLU A 352 -8.98 6.32 -15.08
N SER A 353 -7.72 6.27 -14.63
CA SER A 353 -6.94 5.03 -14.60
C SER A 353 -7.50 3.99 -13.64
N ILE A 354 -7.12 2.74 -13.87
CA ILE A 354 -7.56 1.62 -13.06
C ILE A 354 -6.36 0.82 -12.56
N ILE A 355 -6.39 0.46 -11.28
CA ILE A 355 -5.48 -0.53 -10.70
C ILE A 355 -6.30 -1.69 -10.19
N ASP A 356 -5.94 -2.90 -10.61
CA ASP A 356 -6.55 -4.15 -10.17
C ASP A 356 -5.51 -4.98 -9.40
N MET A 357 -5.58 -4.94 -8.08
CA MET A 357 -4.65 -5.60 -7.17
C MET A 357 -5.29 -6.84 -6.55
N SER A 358 -4.67 -7.99 -6.82
CA SER A 358 -5.08 -9.30 -6.30
C SER A 358 -4.03 -9.96 -5.42
N ASP A 359 -2.77 -9.56 -5.55
CA ASP A 359 -1.65 -9.93 -4.67
C ASP A 359 -0.53 -8.86 -4.78
N GLY A 360 0.58 -9.06 -4.09
CA GLY A 360 1.77 -8.22 -4.10
C GLY A 360 1.84 -7.23 -2.92
N THR A 361 2.86 -6.38 -2.92
CA THR A 361 3.15 -5.44 -1.82
C THR A 361 3.30 -4.01 -2.33
N VAL A 362 2.59 -3.06 -1.72
CA VAL A 362 2.83 -1.62 -1.87
C VAL A 362 3.44 -1.13 -0.56
N GLY A 363 4.70 -0.71 -0.54
CA GLY A 363 5.42 -0.38 0.69
C GLY A 363 4.96 0.92 1.36
N GLY A 364 4.41 1.88 0.61
CA GLY A 364 3.85 3.13 1.13
C GLY A 364 2.38 3.31 0.77
N SER A 365 2.03 4.47 0.19
CA SER A 365 0.64 4.88 -0.06
C SER A 365 0.02 4.23 -1.29
N PHE A 366 -1.27 3.91 -1.18
CA PHE A 366 -2.08 3.40 -2.28
C PHE A 366 -3.18 4.40 -2.65
N VAL A 367 -2.98 5.12 -3.75
CA VAL A 367 -3.68 6.40 -4.03
C VAL A 367 -4.60 6.28 -5.25
N ALA A 368 -5.88 6.65 -5.11
CA ALA A 368 -6.80 6.84 -6.24
C ALA A 368 -7.29 8.28 -6.31
N GLN A 369 -7.02 8.99 -7.41
CA GLN A 369 -7.46 10.37 -7.61
C GLN A 369 -8.05 10.66 -9.01
N ASN A 370 -8.71 11.81 -9.17
CA ASN A 370 -9.28 12.27 -10.44
C ASN A 370 -10.06 11.20 -11.21
N TRP A 371 -11.11 10.66 -10.57
CA TRP A 371 -11.98 9.62 -11.15
C TRP A 371 -11.32 8.26 -11.38
N ALA A 372 -10.07 8.07 -10.95
CA ALA A 372 -9.43 6.77 -11.00
C ALA A 372 -10.08 5.76 -10.04
N THR A 373 -9.95 4.48 -10.38
CA THR A 373 -10.53 3.39 -9.60
C THR A 373 -9.48 2.35 -9.23
N ILE A 374 -9.33 2.08 -7.94
CA ILE A 374 -8.59 0.92 -7.44
C ILE A 374 -9.59 -0.18 -7.08
N LEU A 375 -9.27 -1.41 -7.49
CA LEU A 375 -9.93 -2.65 -7.11
C LEU A 375 -8.93 -3.47 -6.29
N MET A 376 -9.22 -3.72 -5.02
CA MET A 376 -8.33 -4.47 -4.14
C MET A 376 -9.04 -5.73 -3.63
N THR A 377 -8.54 -6.88 -4.05
CA THR A 377 -9.04 -8.21 -3.69
C THR A 377 -8.01 -9.02 -2.88
N GLY A 378 -6.76 -8.58 -2.84
CA GLY A 378 -5.67 -9.15 -2.04
C GLY A 378 -4.45 -8.22 -2.04
N GLY A 379 -3.33 -8.72 -1.50
CA GLY A 379 -2.07 -7.98 -1.37
C GLY A 379 -1.96 -7.14 -0.08
N THR A 380 -0.83 -6.47 0.09
CA THR A 380 -0.52 -5.64 1.27
C THR A 380 -0.20 -4.20 0.90
N VAL A 381 -0.60 -3.27 1.76
CA VAL A 381 -0.25 -1.84 1.69
C VAL A 381 0.46 -1.50 2.99
N GLY A 382 1.63 -0.86 2.92
CA GLY A 382 2.48 -0.61 4.08
C GLY A 382 2.05 0.62 4.87
N ASP A 383 1.61 1.68 4.20
CA ASP A 383 1.19 2.93 4.84
C ASP A 383 -0.34 3.09 4.84
N MET A 384 -0.87 3.89 3.92
CA MET A 384 -2.28 4.29 3.92
C MET A 384 -2.98 4.16 2.58
N LEU A 385 -4.32 4.10 2.67
CA LEU A 385 -5.21 4.18 1.53
C LEU A 385 -5.68 5.63 1.35
N GLU A 386 -5.39 6.24 0.20
CA GLU A 386 -5.70 7.64 -0.05
C GLU A 386 -6.66 7.84 -1.23
N VAL A 387 -7.67 8.69 -1.02
CA VAL A 387 -8.65 9.03 -2.05
C VAL A 387 -8.79 10.55 -2.21
N PRO A 388 -7.89 11.21 -2.95
CA PRO A 388 -8.05 12.59 -3.36
C PRO A 388 -9.08 12.73 -4.50
N GLN A 389 -9.64 13.93 -4.67
CA GLN A 389 -10.16 14.43 -5.95
C GLN A 389 -11.05 13.48 -6.81
N ASN A 390 -11.99 12.75 -6.22
CA ASN A 390 -12.95 11.87 -6.89
C ASN A 390 -12.44 10.52 -7.33
N GLY A 391 -11.31 10.07 -6.79
CA GLY A 391 -10.96 8.67 -6.90
C GLY A 391 -11.89 7.74 -6.14
N LYS A 392 -11.68 6.44 -6.34
CA LYS A 392 -12.49 5.40 -5.71
C LYS A 392 -11.63 4.17 -5.42
N ILE A 393 -11.61 3.73 -4.17
CA ILE A 393 -11.04 2.42 -3.81
C ILE A 393 -12.22 1.49 -3.50
N ASN A 394 -12.24 0.30 -4.11
CA ASN A 394 -13.20 -0.75 -3.78
C ASN A 394 -12.45 -1.90 -3.11
N LEU A 395 -12.76 -2.15 -1.84
CA LEU A 395 -12.22 -3.25 -1.08
C LEU A 395 -13.19 -4.43 -1.17
N TYR A 396 -12.69 -5.59 -1.56
CA TYR A 396 -13.45 -6.83 -1.63
C TYR A 396 -12.92 -7.80 -0.58
N GLY A 397 -13.81 -8.33 0.26
CA GLY A 397 -13.41 -9.16 1.39
C GLY A 397 -14.52 -9.36 2.42
N THR A 398 -14.12 -9.81 3.60
CA THR A 398 -14.99 -10.10 4.75
C THR A 398 -14.42 -9.52 6.04
N ASN A 399 -15.24 -9.48 7.08
CA ASN A 399 -14.85 -9.03 8.43
C ASN A 399 -14.23 -7.63 8.46
N PHE A 400 -14.72 -6.72 7.62
CA PHE A 400 -14.23 -5.34 7.64
C PHE A 400 -14.74 -4.63 8.88
N GLU A 401 -13.84 -3.92 9.54
CA GLU A 401 -14.12 -3.03 10.65
C GLU A 401 -13.36 -1.72 10.44
N MET A 402 -13.94 -0.62 10.89
CA MET A 402 -13.31 0.69 10.88
C MET A 402 -13.21 1.20 12.31
N THR A 403 -12.01 1.59 12.73
CA THR A 403 -11.76 2.25 14.01
C THR A 403 -11.45 3.72 13.80
N ASP A 404 -12.28 4.61 14.36
CA ASP A 404 -12.11 6.06 14.22
C ASP A 404 -10.98 6.60 15.12
N LEU A 405 -10.66 7.90 15.04
CA LEU A 405 -9.62 8.51 15.88
C LEU A 405 -9.97 8.55 17.38
N ASN A 406 -11.23 8.29 17.75
CA ASN A 406 -11.67 8.16 19.14
C ASN A 406 -11.58 6.71 19.65
N GLY A 407 -11.13 5.76 18.81
CA GLY A 407 -11.03 4.34 19.13
C GLY A 407 -12.36 3.60 19.06
N ILE A 408 -13.38 4.15 18.39
CA ILE A 408 -14.67 3.49 18.19
C ILE A 408 -14.58 2.59 16.96
N THR A 409 -14.70 1.28 17.18
CA THR A 409 -14.72 0.27 16.11
C THR A 409 -16.16 0.00 15.64
N THR A 410 -16.38 0.06 14.32
CA THR A 410 -17.66 -0.21 13.66
C THR A 410 -17.47 -1.31 12.62
N THR A 411 -18.25 -2.38 12.70
CA THR A 411 -18.28 -3.43 11.67
C THR A 411 -18.93 -2.88 10.40
N LEU A 412 -18.29 -3.12 9.26
CA LEU A 412 -18.75 -2.67 7.94
C LEU A 412 -19.40 -3.81 7.16
N SER A 413 -20.48 -3.49 6.46
CA SER A 413 -21.22 -4.37 5.57
C SER A 413 -20.99 -4.00 4.10
N PRO A 414 -21.20 -4.92 3.15
CA PRO A 414 -21.21 -4.58 1.73
C PRO A 414 -22.14 -3.41 1.39
N GLY A 415 -21.60 -2.42 0.69
CA GLY A 415 -22.31 -1.18 0.34
C GLY A 415 -21.86 0.02 1.16
N ASP A 416 -21.27 -0.21 2.34
CA ASP A 416 -20.78 0.83 3.24
C ASP A 416 -19.62 1.62 2.63
N LYS A 417 -19.51 2.87 3.06
CA LYS A 417 -18.45 3.81 2.69
C LYS A 417 -17.67 4.22 3.93
N LEU A 418 -16.35 4.34 3.82
CA LEU A 418 -15.52 4.67 4.98
C LEU A 418 -15.75 6.10 5.47
N SER A 419 -16.11 7.02 4.58
CA SER A 419 -16.43 8.40 4.96
C SER A 419 -17.67 8.52 5.89
N ASP A 420 -18.58 7.55 5.87
CA ASP A 420 -19.77 7.54 6.73
C ASP A 420 -19.41 7.29 8.21
N PHE A 421 -18.24 6.72 8.47
CA PHE A 421 -17.82 6.28 9.80
C PHE A 421 -16.51 6.94 10.27
N GLY A 422 -15.66 7.41 9.35
CA GLY A 422 -14.36 8.02 9.67
C GLY A 422 -14.47 9.33 10.46
N THR A 423 -13.39 9.70 11.14
CA THR A 423 -13.30 11.00 11.82
C THR A 423 -12.94 12.09 10.82
N LEU A 424 -13.76 13.14 10.74
CA LEU A 424 -13.43 14.35 9.97
C LEU A 424 -12.33 15.14 10.69
N VAL A 425 -11.19 15.29 10.03
CA VAL A 425 -10.09 16.17 10.45
C VAL A 425 -10.16 17.45 9.63
N SER A 426 -10.08 18.59 10.31
CA SER A 426 -10.01 19.91 9.68
C SER A 426 -9.01 20.77 10.42
N GLY A 427 -8.10 21.40 9.67
CA GLY A 427 -7.07 22.30 10.19
C GLY A 427 -7.01 23.58 9.37
N TRP A 428 -6.53 24.67 9.97
CA TRP A 428 -6.33 25.92 9.23
C TRP A 428 -5.28 25.70 8.12
N GLY A 429 -5.68 25.95 6.87
CA GLY A 429 -4.80 25.79 5.70
C GLY A 429 -4.64 24.36 5.20
N GLN A 430 -5.47 23.42 5.64
CA GLN A 430 -5.50 22.05 5.15
C GLN A 430 -6.89 21.71 4.60
N THR A 431 -6.94 21.05 3.45
CA THR A 431 -8.17 20.45 2.91
C THR A 431 -8.73 19.48 3.95
N PRO A 432 -9.99 19.62 4.40
CA PRO A 432 -10.60 18.68 5.33
C PRO A 432 -10.63 17.26 4.76
N TYR A 433 -10.44 16.25 5.61
CA TYR A 433 -10.45 14.85 5.18
C TYR A 433 -11.03 13.93 6.26
N TYR A 434 -11.62 12.81 5.86
CA TYR A 434 -11.98 11.73 6.77
C TYR A 434 -10.80 10.77 6.93
N THR A 435 -10.58 10.29 8.16
CA THR A 435 -9.54 9.31 8.48
C THR A 435 -9.97 8.34 9.58
N GLY A 436 -9.24 7.25 9.70
CA GLY A 436 -9.42 6.16 10.65
C GLY A 436 -8.51 5.00 10.26
N THR A 437 -8.66 3.86 10.94
CA THR A 437 -7.99 2.60 10.61
C THR A 437 -9.02 1.59 10.13
N ILE A 438 -8.81 1.01 8.95
CA ILE A 438 -9.61 -0.10 8.45
C ILE A 438 -8.87 -1.42 8.65
N THR A 439 -9.57 -2.39 9.23
CA THR A 439 -9.12 -3.78 9.36
C THR A 439 -10.06 -4.71 8.63
N GLY A 440 -9.57 -5.86 8.15
CA GLY A 440 -10.42 -6.91 7.59
C GLY A 440 -9.62 -7.98 6.86
N THR A 441 -10.32 -8.89 6.18
CA THR A 441 -9.68 -9.91 5.35
C THR A 441 -10.13 -9.72 3.91
N LEU A 442 -9.21 -9.36 3.03
CA LEU A 442 -9.46 -9.25 1.59
C LEU A 442 -9.85 -10.62 1.01
N SER A 443 -10.50 -10.62 -0.15
CA SER A 443 -11.05 -11.82 -0.79
C SER A 443 -10.05 -12.96 -1.02
N TYR A 444 -8.78 -12.66 -1.27
CA TYR A 444 -7.69 -13.64 -1.41
C TYR A 444 -7.01 -13.98 -0.07
N GLY A 445 -7.63 -13.64 1.07
CA GLY A 445 -7.18 -14.04 2.41
C GLY A 445 -6.17 -13.10 3.07
N THR A 446 -5.69 -12.07 2.37
CA THR A 446 -4.74 -11.11 2.93
C THR A 446 -5.42 -10.22 3.98
N VAL A 447 -4.74 -10.01 5.11
CA VAL A 447 -5.26 -9.14 6.19
C VAL A 447 -4.96 -7.68 5.84
N LEU A 448 -6.00 -6.85 5.83
CA LEU A 448 -5.89 -5.41 5.72
C LEU A 448 -5.83 -4.80 7.12
N ASN A 449 -4.92 -3.85 7.34
CA ASN A 449 -4.81 -3.09 8.58
C ASN A 449 -4.12 -1.75 8.28
N ASN A 450 -4.87 -0.83 7.71
CA ASN A 450 -4.31 0.40 7.14
C ASN A 450 -5.04 1.62 7.65
N THR A 451 -4.32 2.72 7.78
CA THR A 451 -5.00 4.02 7.92
C THR A 451 -5.53 4.45 6.56
N PHE A 452 -6.52 5.35 6.55
CA PHE A 452 -7.03 5.93 5.31
C PHE A 452 -7.19 7.43 5.39
N LYS A 453 -7.16 8.09 4.23
CA LYS A 453 -7.42 9.53 4.06
C LYS A 453 -8.35 9.76 2.87
N ILE A 454 -9.51 10.37 3.10
CA ILE A 454 -10.50 10.69 2.05
C ILE A 454 -10.75 12.20 2.06
N GLU A 455 -10.36 12.89 0.99
CA GLU A 455 -10.45 14.36 0.93
C GLU A 455 -11.88 14.86 0.66
N VAL A 456 -12.23 15.96 1.32
CA VAL A 456 -13.53 16.62 1.22
C VAL A 456 -13.36 18.00 0.55
N SER A 457 -14.32 18.36 -0.30
CA SER A 457 -14.35 19.69 -0.91
C SER A 457 -14.55 20.80 0.12
N GLU A 458 -13.56 21.69 0.25
CA GLU A 458 -13.63 22.89 1.12
C GLU A 458 -14.86 23.75 0.83
N ASN A 459 -15.26 23.84 -0.44
CA ASN A 459 -16.30 24.77 -0.88
C ASN A 459 -17.72 24.21 -0.80
N SER A 460 -17.89 22.90 -0.60
CA SER A 460 -19.20 22.28 -0.81
C SER A 460 -19.58 21.17 0.15
N HIS A 461 -18.66 20.72 1.02
CA HIS A 461 -18.85 19.51 1.84
C HIS A 461 -19.24 18.26 1.03
N PHE A 462 -19.17 18.31 -0.31
CA PHE A 462 -19.28 17.12 -1.14
C PHE A 462 -17.97 16.36 -1.03
N LEU A 463 -18.10 15.06 -0.76
CA LEU A 463 -17.01 14.12 -0.91
C LEU A 463 -16.53 14.17 -2.35
N PHE A 464 -15.23 14.28 -2.54
CA PHE A 464 -14.67 14.10 -3.87
C PHE A 464 -14.74 12.61 -4.22
N GLY A 465 -14.13 11.76 -3.40
CA GLY A 465 -14.12 10.30 -3.60
C GLY A 465 -14.50 9.51 -2.36
N ASP A 466 -14.37 8.18 -2.41
CA ASP A 466 -14.56 7.33 -1.23
C ASP A 466 -13.92 5.94 -1.36
N ILE A 467 -13.75 5.29 -0.20
CA ILE A 467 -13.40 3.87 -0.09
C ILE A 467 -14.68 3.09 0.20
N HIS A 468 -14.96 2.09 -0.62
CA HIS A 468 -16.19 1.32 -0.53
C HIS A 468 -15.93 -0.12 -0.15
N ILE A 469 -16.70 -0.61 0.82
CA ILE A 469 -16.79 -2.04 1.09
C ILE A 469 -17.70 -2.66 0.04
N ARG A 470 -17.15 -3.60 -0.72
CA ARG A 470 -17.91 -4.38 -1.67
C ARG A 470 -18.02 -5.79 -1.16
N LYS A 471 -19.21 -6.35 -1.31
CA LYS A 471 -19.34 -7.80 -1.29
C LYS A 471 -18.36 -8.30 -2.34
N PHE A 472 -17.59 -9.34 -2.00
CA PHE A 472 -16.89 -10.09 -3.02
C PHE A 472 -17.92 -10.65 -3.99
N MET A 473 -18.21 -9.88 -5.03
CA MET A 473 -18.64 -10.43 -6.28
C MET A 473 -17.35 -10.90 -6.93
N ALA A 474 -16.87 -12.07 -6.49
CA ALA A 474 -16.32 -12.96 -7.50
C ALA A 474 -17.30 -13.00 -8.67
N PHE A 475 -16.81 -13.37 -9.83
CA PHE A 475 -17.56 -13.46 -11.07
C PHE A 475 -17.60 -12.15 -11.87
N ARG A 476 -16.39 -11.61 -12.13
CA ARG A 476 -16.06 -11.20 -13.52
C ARG A 476 -15.94 -12.41 -14.46
N THR A 477 -15.86 -13.62 -13.89
CA THR A 477 -15.98 -14.90 -14.58
C THR A 477 -17.40 -15.17 -15.03
N ALA A 478 -17.57 -15.43 -16.32
CA ALA A 478 -18.86 -15.73 -16.90
C ALA A 478 -19.26 -17.20 -16.62
N LEU A 479 -18.30 -18.12 -16.70
CA LEU A 479 -18.54 -19.55 -16.45
C LEU A 479 -17.56 -20.11 -15.43
N VAL A 480 -18.07 -20.73 -14.36
CA VAL A 480 -17.28 -21.40 -13.33
C VAL A 480 -17.71 -22.86 -13.20
N ALA A 481 -16.77 -23.78 -13.37
CA ALA A 481 -16.93 -25.18 -13.00
C ALA A 481 -16.17 -25.46 -11.68
N LEU A 482 -16.91 -25.72 -10.59
CA LEU A 482 -16.39 -25.80 -9.21
C LEU A 482 -15.78 -27.15 -8.83
N SER A 483 -16.02 -28.22 -9.61
CA SER A 483 -15.58 -29.58 -9.27
C SER A 483 -14.07 -29.62 -9.00
N GLN A 484 -13.66 -30.07 -7.81
CA GLN A 484 -12.24 -30.14 -7.44
C GLN A 484 -11.51 -31.37 -8.00
N GLU A 485 -12.20 -32.51 -8.17
CA GLU A 485 -11.56 -33.81 -8.46
C GLU A 485 -12.07 -34.51 -9.73
N LYS A 486 -13.12 -34.00 -10.38
CA LYS A 486 -13.72 -34.56 -11.60
C LYS A 486 -13.59 -33.59 -12.76
N THR A 487 -13.82 -34.05 -13.99
CA THR A 487 -14.01 -33.17 -15.16
C THR A 487 -14.98 -32.05 -14.82
N GLY A 488 -14.47 -30.81 -14.79
CA GLY A 488 -15.26 -29.62 -14.51
C GLY A 488 -16.05 -29.18 -15.73
N LEU A 489 -15.41 -29.16 -16.90
CA LEU A 489 -16.02 -28.76 -18.17
C LEU A 489 -15.86 -29.86 -19.22
N SER A 490 -16.97 -30.39 -19.73
CA SER A 490 -16.98 -31.35 -20.84
C SER A 490 -17.68 -30.80 -22.07
N LEU A 491 -16.99 -30.83 -23.22
CA LEU A 491 -17.53 -30.43 -24.52
C LEU A 491 -17.57 -31.64 -25.45
N LYS A 492 -18.77 -32.02 -25.91
CA LYS A 492 -18.98 -33.22 -26.72
C LYS A 492 -19.62 -32.87 -28.07
N ASN A 493 -19.29 -33.65 -29.10
CA ASN A 493 -19.80 -33.52 -30.46
C ASN A 493 -19.47 -32.15 -31.06
N ASN A 494 -20.44 -31.39 -31.58
CA ASN A 494 -20.22 -30.07 -32.19
C ASN A 494 -20.74 -28.94 -31.29
N SER A 495 -20.63 -29.08 -29.97
CA SER A 495 -21.08 -28.07 -29.01
C SER A 495 -20.27 -26.78 -29.10
N ALA A 496 -20.93 -25.65 -28.91
CA ALA A 496 -20.31 -24.33 -28.85
C ALA A 496 -20.51 -23.68 -27.47
N LEU A 497 -19.42 -23.20 -26.88
CA LEU A 497 -19.42 -22.32 -25.72
C LEU A 497 -18.92 -20.94 -26.16
N THR A 498 -19.76 -19.93 -26.00
CA THR A 498 -19.41 -18.55 -26.32
C THR A 498 -19.55 -17.70 -25.07
N VAL A 499 -18.50 -16.95 -24.72
CA VAL A 499 -18.60 -15.89 -23.73
C VAL A 499 -18.45 -14.55 -24.42
N VAL A 500 -19.48 -13.72 -24.31
CA VAL A 500 -19.50 -12.37 -24.89
C VAL A 500 -18.98 -11.41 -23.84
N THR A 501 -17.67 -11.17 -23.86
CA THR A 501 -17.08 -10.00 -23.22
C THR A 501 -17.29 -8.83 -24.17
N GLY A 502 -17.84 -7.71 -23.72
CA GLY A 502 -17.92 -6.52 -24.56
C GLY A 502 -16.54 -6.08 -25.07
N SER A 503 -16.45 -5.03 -25.88
CA SER A 503 -15.19 -4.44 -26.36
C SER A 503 -14.30 -3.83 -25.25
N ASN A 504 -14.50 -4.23 -24.00
CA ASN A 504 -13.75 -3.78 -22.85
C ASN A 504 -12.63 -4.81 -22.56
N PRO A 505 -11.36 -4.49 -22.79
CA PRO A 505 -10.23 -5.42 -22.65
C PRO A 505 -9.96 -5.87 -21.19
N ILE A 506 -10.72 -5.38 -20.21
CA ILE A 506 -10.51 -5.54 -18.76
C ILE A 506 -11.21 -6.79 -18.19
N VAL A 507 -11.19 -7.93 -18.88
CA VAL A 507 -11.87 -9.14 -18.39
C VAL A 507 -10.86 -10.18 -17.93
N ALA A 508 -10.57 -10.13 -16.62
CA ALA A 508 -10.10 -11.25 -15.81
C ALA A 508 -10.83 -12.55 -16.17
N GLU A 509 -10.10 -13.67 -16.17
CA GLU A 509 -10.58 -15.06 -16.36
C GLU A 509 -12.06 -15.23 -16.72
N THR A 510 -12.33 -15.35 -18.02
CA THR A 510 -13.70 -15.41 -18.57
C THR A 510 -14.38 -16.75 -18.29
N ILE A 511 -13.59 -17.82 -18.32
CA ILE A 511 -13.99 -19.18 -17.94
C ILE A 511 -12.99 -19.71 -16.91
N ILE A 512 -13.48 -20.20 -15.77
CA ILE A 512 -12.67 -20.86 -14.74
C ILE A 512 -13.11 -22.33 -14.62
N VAL A 513 -12.14 -23.23 -14.70
CA VAL A 513 -12.33 -24.66 -14.49
C VAL A 513 -11.50 -25.09 -13.29
N ASN A 514 -12.17 -25.17 -12.15
CA ASN A 514 -11.57 -25.30 -10.83
C ASN A 514 -11.19 -26.73 -10.42
N SER A 515 -10.99 -27.59 -11.43
CA SER A 515 -10.74 -29.01 -11.24
C SER A 515 -9.28 -29.33 -11.35
N LEU A 516 -8.75 -30.07 -10.37
CA LEU A 516 -7.39 -30.61 -10.39
C LEU A 516 -7.29 -31.91 -11.21
N ALA A 517 -8.38 -32.36 -11.83
CA ALA A 517 -8.39 -33.57 -12.64
C ALA A 517 -7.49 -33.42 -13.88
N LYS A 518 -6.90 -34.54 -14.32
CA LYS A 518 -6.13 -34.60 -15.58
C LYS A 518 -7.01 -34.36 -16.82
N ASP A 519 -8.31 -34.51 -16.67
CA ASP A 519 -9.35 -34.20 -17.64
C ASP A 519 -10.30 -33.13 -17.08
N ALA A 520 -9.75 -32.12 -16.39
CA ALA A 520 -10.47 -30.95 -15.88
C ALA A 520 -11.33 -30.31 -16.98
N VAL A 521 -10.74 -30.15 -18.17
CA VAL A 521 -11.46 -29.86 -19.42
C VAL A 521 -11.38 -31.07 -20.33
N LEU A 522 -12.53 -31.62 -20.73
CA LEU A 522 -12.61 -32.78 -21.61
C LEU A 522 -13.33 -32.44 -22.91
N VAL A 523 -12.61 -32.52 -24.04
CA VAL A 523 -13.19 -32.27 -25.37
C VAL A 523 -13.29 -33.58 -26.17
N LYS A 524 -14.48 -33.92 -26.65
CA LYS A 524 -14.74 -35.10 -27.50
C LYS A 524 -15.53 -34.67 -28.74
N GLY A 525 -14.98 -34.79 -29.95
CA GLY A 525 -15.67 -34.35 -31.18
C GLY A 525 -15.06 -33.07 -31.77
N LYS A 526 -15.89 -32.17 -32.31
CA LYS A 526 -15.49 -30.88 -32.91
C LYS A 526 -16.14 -29.71 -32.16
N ALA A 527 -15.74 -29.49 -30.91
CA ALA A 527 -16.29 -28.41 -30.11
C ALA A 527 -15.60 -27.06 -30.42
N SER A 528 -16.26 -25.95 -30.06
CA SER A 528 -15.66 -24.62 -30.10
C SER A 528 -15.85 -23.88 -28.79
N ILE A 529 -14.81 -23.16 -28.37
CA ILE A 529 -14.86 -22.17 -27.29
C ILE A 529 -14.49 -20.82 -27.88
N SER A 530 -15.30 -19.79 -27.62
CA SER A 530 -15.01 -18.41 -27.96
C SER A 530 -15.07 -17.56 -26.69
N ALA A 531 -13.92 -17.24 -26.12
CA ALA A 531 -13.76 -16.41 -24.92
C ALA A 531 -12.40 -15.71 -24.95
N ASN A 532 -12.18 -14.69 -24.11
CA ASN A 532 -10.88 -14.05 -24.00
C ASN A 532 -9.88 -14.92 -23.21
N ASN A 533 -10.32 -15.48 -22.07
CA ASN A 533 -9.47 -16.22 -21.15
C ASN A 533 -10.13 -17.54 -20.71
N LEU A 534 -9.34 -18.63 -20.64
CA LEU A 534 -9.71 -19.90 -20.02
C LEU A 534 -8.64 -20.30 -19.00
N SER A 535 -9.01 -20.27 -17.73
CA SER A 535 -8.16 -20.65 -16.61
C SER A 535 -8.55 -22.01 -16.07
N ILE A 536 -7.58 -22.92 -15.94
CA ILE A 536 -7.79 -24.33 -15.62
C ILE A 536 -6.83 -24.75 -14.52
N ALA A 537 -7.36 -25.25 -13.40
CA ALA A 537 -6.53 -25.72 -12.28
C ALA A 537 -5.87 -27.09 -12.54
N GLY A 538 -6.42 -27.88 -13.47
CA GLY A 538 -5.97 -29.22 -13.83
C GLY A 538 -5.38 -29.25 -15.23
N SER A 539 -5.82 -30.20 -16.07
CA SER A 539 -5.34 -30.30 -17.45
C SER A 539 -6.48 -30.45 -18.46
N ILE A 540 -6.17 -30.13 -19.72
CA ILE A 540 -7.06 -30.36 -20.87
C ILE A 540 -6.80 -31.76 -21.47
N ASP A 541 -7.86 -32.57 -21.61
CA ASP A 541 -7.85 -33.82 -22.37
C ASP A 541 -8.63 -33.66 -23.70
N LEU A 542 -7.90 -33.57 -24.81
CA LEU A 542 -8.46 -33.45 -26.15
C LEU A 542 -8.56 -34.84 -26.81
N LYS A 543 -9.77 -35.40 -26.82
CA LYS A 543 -10.15 -36.61 -27.59
C LYS A 543 -10.85 -36.26 -28.91
N GLY A 544 -10.60 -35.07 -29.42
CA GLY A 544 -11.23 -34.48 -30.61
C GLY A 544 -10.48 -33.23 -31.07
N SER A 545 -11.16 -32.33 -31.77
CA SER A 545 -10.67 -30.99 -32.12
C SER A 545 -11.43 -29.92 -31.34
N LEU A 546 -10.69 -28.95 -30.80
CA LEU A 546 -11.22 -27.75 -30.17
C LEU A 546 -10.87 -26.55 -31.07
N SER A 547 -11.87 -25.75 -31.45
CA SER A 547 -11.66 -24.47 -32.15
C SER A 547 -11.77 -23.32 -31.17
N TYR A 548 -10.81 -22.41 -31.18
CA TYR A 548 -10.80 -21.19 -30.35
C TYR A 548 -10.12 -20.02 -31.07
N PRO A 549 -10.43 -18.76 -30.73
CA PRO A 549 -9.78 -17.58 -31.31
C PRO A 549 -8.26 -17.59 -31.10
N GLU A 550 -7.50 -17.06 -32.05
CA GLU A 550 -6.02 -16.98 -31.96
C GLU A 550 -5.54 -16.15 -30.75
N GLU A 551 -6.35 -15.17 -30.34
CA GLU A 551 -6.05 -14.29 -29.21
C GLU A 551 -6.56 -14.82 -27.86
N MET A 552 -7.17 -16.01 -27.82
CA MET A 552 -7.64 -16.60 -26.57
C MET A 552 -6.44 -17.08 -25.74
N TYR A 553 -6.33 -16.57 -24.51
CA TYR A 553 -5.31 -17.00 -23.57
C TYR A 553 -5.82 -18.19 -22.75
N ILE A 554 -5.02 -19.26 -22.68
CA ILE A 554 -5.31 -20.47 -21.92
C ILE A 554 -4.21 -20.61 -20.86
N SER A 555 -4.59 -20.56 -19.59
CA SER A 555 -3.69 -20.80 -18.46
C SER A 555 -3.99 -22.13 -17.77
N GLU A 556 -2.98 -22.96 -17.61
CA GLU A 556 -3.04 -24.16 -16.77
C GLU A 556 -2.39 -23.83 -15.42
N ASN A 557 -3.19 -23.33 -14.49
CA ASN A 557 -2.76 -22.89 -13.16
C ASN A 557 -2.72 -24.08 -12.18
N THR A 558 -1.88 -25.08 -12.47
CA THR A 558 -1.79 -26.27 -11.61
C THR A 558 -1.30 -25.91 -10.21
N GLY A 559 -2.17 -26.11 -9.21
CA GLY A 559 -1.86 -25.87 -7.80
C GLY A 559 -2.44 -24.59 -7.19
N GLN A 560 -3.14 -23.75 -7.97
CA GLN A 560 -3.88 -22.60 -7.45
C GLN A 560 -5.07 -23.08 -6.59
N GLU A 561 -5.32 -22.39 -5.47
CA GLU A 561 -6.44 -22.74 -4.59
C GLU A 561 -7.78 -22.60 -5.32
N PRO A 562 -8.74 -23.50 -5.06
CA PRO A 562 -10.00 -23.45 -5.75
C PRO A 562 -10.72 -22.12 -5.54
N CYS A 563 -11.25 -21.51 -6.62
CA CYS A 563 -12.16 -20.37 -6.51
C CYS A 563 -13.27 -20.69 -5.48
N PRO A 564 -13.42 -19.89 -4.41
CA PRO A 564 -14.40 -20.18 -3.37
C PRO A 564 -15.83 -20.07 -3.92
N ASP A 565 -16.74 -20.82 -3.30
CA ASP A 565 -18.18 -20.71 -3.57
C ASP A 565 -18.68 -19.28 -3.29
N ILE A 566 -19.83 -18.91 -3.84
CA ILE A 566 -20.47 -17.62 -3.58
C ILE A 566 -20.77 -17.50 -2.09
N ASP A 567 -20.25 -16.47 -1.42
CA ASP A 567 -20.59 -16.14 -0.05
C ASP A 567 -21.95 -15.40 0.00
N LEU A 568 -23.02 -16.13 -0.27
CA LEU A 568 -24.40 -15.64 -0.25
C LEU A 568 -25.26 -16.62 0.54
N ASP A 569 -25.95 -16.12 1.56
CA ASP A 569 -26.88 -16.95 2.34
C ASP A 569 -27.94 -17.58 1.43
N GLU A 570 -28.40 -18.78 1.77
CA GLU A 570 -29.50 -19.40 1.03
C GLU A 570 -30.82 -18.66 1.33
N PRO A 571 -31.70 -18.46 0.33
CA PRO A 571 -32.98 -17.80 0.58
C PRO A 571 -33.78 -18.57 1.64
N ASP A 572 -34.16 -17.92 2.73
CA ASP A 572 -34.98 -18.56 3.76
C ASP A 572 -36.40 -18.82 3.22
N TYR A 573 -36.84 -20.06 3.34
CA TYR A 573 -38.19 -20.51 2.97
C TYR A 573 -38.90 -21.21 4.13
N ALA A 574 -38.33 -21.19 5.33
CA ALA A 574 -38.93 -21.76 6.52
C ALA A 574 -40.24 -21.02 6.87
N GLY A 575 -41.31 -21.78 7.10
CA GLY A 575 -42.61 -21.24 7.50
C GLY A 575 -43.46 -20.66 6.36
N LEU A 576 -42.99 -20.70 5.10
CA LEU A 576 -43.83 -20.37 3.95
C LEU A 576 -44.94 -21.42 3.78
N PRO A 577 -46.18 -21.00 3.44
CA PRO A 577 -47.26 -21.93 3.14
C PRO A 577 -46.94 -22.69 1.84
N ASP A 578 -47.10 -24.01 1.87
CA ASP A 578 -46.96 -24.84 0.67
C ASP A 578 -48.17 -24.68 -0.25
N LEU A 579 -47.92 -24.26 -1.48
CA LEU A 579 -48.92 -24.01 -2.52
C LEU A 579 -49.17 -25.23 -3.40
N CYS A 580 -48.46 -26.35 -3.18
CA CYS A 580 -48.71 -27.58 -3.89
C CYS A 580 -50.08 -28.20 -3.49
N PRO A 581 -50.81 -28.80 -4.45
CA PRO A 581 -52.05 -29.49 -4.15
C PRO A 581 -51.80 -30.73 -3.28
N VAL A 582 -52.75 -31.02 -2.38
CA VAL A 582 -52.75 -32.22 -1.55
C VAL A 582 -53.76 -33.22 -2.12
N ASP A 583 -53.32 -34.46 -2.35
CA ASP A 583 -54.23 -35.57 -2.66
C ASP A 583 -55.04 -35.92 -1.42
N LEU A 584 -56.33 -35.58 -1.44
CA LEU A 584 -57.26 -35.81 -0.33
C LEU A 584 -57.40 -37.28 0.10
N ASN A 585 -56.98 -38.24 -0.74
CA ASN A 585 -57.06 -39.67 -0.41
C ASN A 585 -55.79 -40.21 0.25
N THR A 586 -54.63 -39.63 -0.07
CA THR A 586 -53.33 -40.13 0.40
C THR A 586 -52.63 -39.17 1.35
N ASP A 587 -53.16 -37.96 1.51
CA ASP A 587 -52.55 -36.84 2.24
C ASP A 587 -51.14 -36.53 1.74
N LYS A 588 -50.88 -36.84 0.46
CA LYS A 588 -49.60 -36.60 -0.20
C LYS A 588 -49.65 -35.29 -0.95
N ILE A 589 -48.61 -34.50 -0.76
CA ILE A 589 -48.37 -33.30 -1.56
C ILE A 589 -47.94 -33.73 -2.97
N LEU A 590 -48.60 -33.18 -3.97
CA LEU A 590 -48.40 -33.46 -5.39
C LEU A 590 -47.80 -32.24 -6.10
N PRO A 591 -47.00 -32.45 -7.18
CA PRO A 591 -46.56 -31.34 -8.01
C PRO A 591 -47.75 -30.59 -8.61
N VAL A 592 -47.59 -29.30 -8.82
CA VAL A 592 -48.51 -28.53 -9.67
C VAL A 592 -48.26 -28.96 -11.11
N VAL A 593 -49.25 -29.60 -11.75
CA VAL A 593 -49.14 -30.05 -13.14
C VAL A 593 -50.04 -29.20 -14.01
N ILE A 594 -49.45 -28.52 -14.98
CA ILE A 594 -50.13 -27.62 -15.93
C ILE A 594 -50.06 -28.26 -17.31
N THR A 595 -51.23 -28.45 -17.92
CA THR A 595 -51.36 -29.07 -19.25
C THR A 595 -52.29 -28.27 -20.15
N GLY A 596 -51.83 -27.82 -21.31
CA GLY A 596 -52.61 -27.03 -22.28
C GLY A 596 -53.05 -25.65 -21.79
N GLY A 597 -53.26 -24.73 -22.74
CA GLY A 597 -53.79 -23.38 -22.46
C GLY A 597 -52.76 -22.40 -21.90
N GLU A 598 -53.26 -21.24 -21.43
CA GLU A 598 -52.48 -20.15 -20.83
C GLU A 598 -52.73 -20.09 -19.32
N TRP A 599 -51.66 -20.00 -18.53
CA TRP A 599 -51.72 -20.01 -17.07
C TRP A 599 -50.84 -18.92 -16.45
N ILE A 600 -51.23 -18.48 -15.26
CA ILE A 600 -50.46 -17.56 -14.42
C ILE A 600 -50.19 -18.25 -13.08
N ILE A 601 -48.94 -18.23 -12.62
CA ILE A 601 -48.52 -18.76 -11.32
C ILE A 601 -48.09 -17.60 -10.42
N GLU A 602 -48.44 -17.67 -9.13
CA GLU A 602 -48.06 -16.70 -8.10
C GLU A 602 -46.76 -17.13 -7.39
N PRO A 603 -45.92 -16.19 -6.92
CA PRO A 603 -44.70 -16.53 -6.18
C PRO A 603 -45.04 -17.24 -4.85
N GLY A 604 -44.16 -18.15 -4.43
CA GLY A 604 -44.33 -18.89 -3.18
C GLY A 604 -43.56 -20.19 -3.11
N TYR A 605 -43.92 -21.03 -2.13
CA TYR A 605 -43.30 -22.32 -1.89
C TYR A 605 -44.12 -23.45 -2.51
N TYR A 606 -43.47 -24.25 -3.35
CA TYR A 606 -44.02 -25.43 -4.02
C TYR A 606 -43.18 -26.64 -3.66
N SER A 607 -43.50 -27.32 -2.55
CA SER A 607 -42.63 -28.36 -1.99
C SER A 607 -42.44 -29.57 -2.91
N ALA A 608 -43.41 -29.84 -3.78
CA ALA A 608 -43.37 -30.89 -4.81
C ALA A 608 -43.08 -30.36 -6.22
N GLY A 609 -42.85 -29.05 -6.37
CA GLY A 609 -42.48 -28.42 -7.63
C GLY A 609 -43.65 -28.21 -8.60
N VAL A 610 -43.28 -27.73 -9.79
CA VAL A 610 -44.15 -27.34 -10.90
C VAL A 610 -43.70 -28.08 -12.17
N ILE A 611 -44.65 -28.73 -12.83
CA ILE A 611 -44.48 -29.46 -14.09
C ILE A 611 -45.40 -28.83 -15.12
N ILE A 612 -44.82 -28.40 -16.25
CA ILE A 612 -45.52 -27.73 -17.35
C ILE A 612 -45.39 -28.60 -18.59
N GLU A 613 -46.52 -29.05 -19.15
CA GLU A 613 -46.57 -29.95 -20.30
C GLU A 613 -47.47 -29.33 -21.38
N ASP A 614 -46.91 -29.01 -22.56
CA ASP A 614 -47.68 -28.49 -23.70
C ASP A 614 -48.57 -27.27 -23.37
N ALA A 615 -48.07 -26.34 -22.54
CA ALA A 615 -48.81 -25.18 -22.05
C ALA A 615 -47.98 -23.89 -22.13
N ALA A 616 -48.67 -22.75 -22.20
CA ALA A 616 -48.07 -21.43 -22.05
C ALA A 616 -48.26 -20.95 -20.59
N VAL A 617 -47.18 -20.59 -19.90
CA VAL A 617 -47.22 -20.21 -18.49
C VAL A 617 -46.45 -18.93 -18.24
N SER A 618 -47.07 -17.98 -17.54
CA SER A 618 -46.42 -16.79 -17.02
C SER A 618 -46.27 -16.86 -15.51
N PHE A 619 -45.13 -16.43 -15.00
CA PHE A 619 -44.88 -16.30 -13.57
C PHE A 619 -44.96 -14.82 -13.20
N LEU A 620 -45.71 -14.49 -12.16
CA LEU A 620 -45.67 -13.14 -11.59
C LEU A 620 -44.28 -12.87 -10.96
N PRO A 621 -43.79 -11.61 -10.94
CA PRO A 621 -42.52 -11.27 -10.31
C PRO A 621 -42.41 -11.77 -8.86
N GLY A 622 -41.23 -12.26 -8.48
CA GLY A 622 -40.94 -12.73 -7.11
C GLY A 622 -40.16 -14.04 -7.04
N THR A 623 -40.10 -14.60 -5.83
CA THR A 623 -39.34 -15.83 -5.54
C THR A 623 -40.23 -17.06 -5.55
N TYR A 624 -39.80 -18.07 -6.30
CA TYR A 624 -40.45 -19.38 -6.41
C TYR A 624 -39.52 -20.42 -5.80
N THR A 625 -39.88 -20.92 -4.62
CA THR A 625 -39.11 -21.97 -3.96
C THR A 625 -39.68 -23.32 -4.36
N LEU A 626 -38.92 -24.10 -5.15
CA LEU A 626 -39.38 -25.31 -5.81
C LEU A 626 -38.63 -26.54 -5.28
N GLY A 627 -39.36 -27.44 -4.62
CA GLY A 627 -38.86 -28.74 -4.20
C GLY A 627 -39.19 -29.87 -5.18
N GLY A 628 -38.75 -31.09 -4.86
CA GLY A 628 -39.11 -32.31 -5.62
C GLY A 628 -40.17 -33.18 -4.95
N GLY A 629 -40.54 -32.85 -3.70
CA GLY A 629 -41.45 -33.67 -2.89
C GLY A 629 -41.02 -35.13 -2.82
N ALA A 630 -41.98 -36.06 -2.92
CA ALA A 630 -41.71 -37.50 -2.91
C ALA A 630 -41.30 -38.09 -4.27
N LYS A 631 -41.24 -37.28 -5.34
CA LYS A 631 -40.92 -37.74 -6.70
C LYS A 631 -39.51 -37.28 -7.07
N ALA A 632 -38.65 -38.21 -7.45
CA ALA A 632 -37.26 -37.91 -7.82
C ALA A 632 -37.08 -37.00 -9.06
N ASN A 633 -38.16 -36.69 -9.79
CA ASN A 633 -38.14 -35.94 -11.06
C ASN A 633 -39.17 -34.79 -11.02
N SER A 634 -39.11 -33.95 -10.00
CA SER A 634 -40.01 -32.80 -9.84
C SER A 634 -39.19 -31.59 -9.37
N GLY A 635 -39.68 -30.37 -9.61
CA GLY A 635 -38.92 -29.13 -9.47
C GLY A 635 -39.46 -28.10 -10.44
N LEU A 636 -38.64 -27.53 -11.33
CA LEU A 636 -39.13 -26.80 -12.51
C LEU A 636 -38.93 -27.67 -13.76
N ILE A 637 -39.99 -28.33 -14.22
CA ILE A 637 -39.93 -29.29 -15.33
C ILE A 637 -40.81 -28.82 -16.48
N LEU A 638 -40.21 -28.54 -17.64
CA LEU A 638 -40.90 -28.14 -18.86
C LEU A 638 -40.82 -29.29 -19.87
N LYS A 639 -41.96 -29.72 -20.40
CA LYS A 639 -42.06 -30.84 -21.35
C LYS A 639 -42.88 -30.47 -22.57
N GLY A 640 -42.64 -31.21 -23.65
CA GLY A 640 -43.31 -31.00 -24.93
C GLY A 640 -43.12 -29.56 -25.39
N ASP A 641 -44.17 -28.96 -25.93
CA ASP A 641 -44.14 -27.60 -26.49
C ASP A 641 -44.39 -26.51 -25.42
N ALA A 642 -43.96 -26.75 -24.17
CA ALA A 642 -44.14 -25.80 -23.07
C ALA A 642 -43.42 -24.46 -23.37
N MET A 643 -44.14 -23.35 -23.18
CA MET A 643 -43.64 -21.99 -23.36
C MET A 643 -43.76 -21.24 -22.04
N VAL A 644 -42.63 -20.83 -21.46
CA VAL A 644 -42.59 -20.15 -20.17
C VAL A 644 -41.95 -18.78 -20.35
N ASP A 645 -42.70 -17.74 -19.99
CA ASP A 645 -42.24 -16.34 -20.02
C ASP A 645 -42.30 -15.77 -18.60
N VAL A 646 -41.16 -15.37 -18.06
CA VAL A 646 -41.04 -14.87 -16.68
C VAL A 646 -40.26 -13.57 -16.63
N ASN A 647 -40.75 -12.65 -15.82
CA ASN A 647 -40.11 -11.35 -15.64
C ASN A 647 -39.85 -11.09 -14.15
N GLU A 648 -38.63 -10.71 -13.82
CA GLU A 648 -38.18 -10.41 -12.45
C GLU A 648 -38.47 -11.56 -11.46
N VAL A 649 -38.09 -12.77 -11.86
CA VAL A 649 -38.31 -14.01 -11.10
C VAL A 649 -37.01 -14.62 -10.64
N MET A 650 -36.98 -15.12 -9.40
CA MET A 650 -35.93 -16.01 -8.93
C MET A 650 -36.51 -17.39 -8.59
N PHE A 651 -35.95 -18.43 -9.21
CA PHE A 651 -36.22 -19.83 -8.90
C PHE A 651 -35.21 -20.35 -7.87
N HIS A 652 -35.69 -20.55 -6.64
CA HIS A 652 -34.93 -21.20 -5.58
C HIS A 652 -35.20 -22.71 -5.58
N ILE A 653 -34.25 -23.52 -5.99
CA ILE A 653 -34.43 -24.97 -6.16
C ILE A 653 -33.92 -25.72 -4.93
N VAL A 654 -34.84 -26.25 -4.13
CA VAL A 654 -34.56 -26.80 -2.79
C VAL A 654 -34.74 -28.32 -2.73
N GLY A 655 -34.14 -28.95 -1.71
CA GLY A 655 -34.34 -30.37 -1.41
C GLY A 655 -33.97 -31.27 -2.59
N THR A 656 -34.92 -32.05 -3.10
CA THR A 656 -34.73 -32.90 -4.29
C THR A 656 -35.32 -32.28 -5.56
N GLY A 657 -35.53 -30.97 -5.60
CA GLY A 657 -36.01 -30.26 -6.78
C GLY A 657 -35.02 -30.38 -7.95
N GLN A 658 -35.53 -30.51 -9.17
CA GLN A 658 -34.76 -30.56 -10.42
C GLN A 658 -35.15 -29.42 -11.36
N VAL A 659 -34.19 -28.88 -12.12
CA VAL A 659 -34.48 -28.03 -13.29
C VAL A 659 -34.36 -28.87 -14.56
N SER A 660 -35.40 -28.93 -15.37
CA SER A 660 -35.37 -29.65 -16.64
C SER A 660 -36.18 -28.93 -17.72
N ILE A 661 -35.48 -28.40 -18.72
CA ILE A 661 -36.07 -27.77 -19.90
C ILE A 661 -36.03 -28.79 -21.04
N GLY A 662 -37.18 -29.38 -21.35
CA GLY A 662 -37.35 -30.38 -22.40
C GLY A 662 -36.93 -29.87 -23.78
N LYS A 663 -36.65 -30.80 -24.70
CA LYS A 663 -36.08 -30.51 -26.03
C LYS A 663 -36.90 -29.49 -26.84
N ASP A 664 -38.23 -29.60 -26.79
CA ASP A 664 -39.13 -28.77 -27.57
C ASP A 664 -39.69 -27.59 -26.74
N ALA A 665 -39.28 -27.46 -25.48
CA ALA A 665 -39.72 -26.42 -24.58
C ALA A 665 -38.88 -25.13 -24.69
N THR A 666 -39.50 -24.00 -24.38
CA THR A 666 -38.88 -22.68 -24.35
C THR A 666 -39.08 -22.02 -22.99
N LEU A 667 -37.99 -21.51 -22.41
CA LEU A 667 -37.98 -20.65 -21.24
C LEU A 667 -37.37 -19.30 -21.64
N THR A 668 -38.10 -18.21 -21.42
CA THR A 668 -37.61 -16.83 -21.51
C THR A 668 -37.80 -16.20 -20.14
N ALA A 669 -36.73 -15.67 -19.56
CA ALA A 669 -36.71 -15.35 -18.14
C ALA A 669 -35.77 -14.20 -17.80
N THR A 670 -36.19 -13.27 -16.93
CA THR A 670 -35.29 -12.28 -16.31
C THR A 670 -35.26 -12.43 -14.79
N ALA A 671 -34.08 -12.22 -14.21
CA ALA A 671 -33.88 -12.24 -12.76
C ALA A 671 -34.43 -10.96 -12.09
N PRO A 672 -34.61 -10.95 -10.76
CA PRO A 672 -34.96 -9.73 -10.02
C PRO A 672 -33.90 -8.64 -10.23
N THR A 673 -34.35 -7.39 -10.31
CA THR A 673 -33.51 -6.19 -10.50
C THR A 673 -33.06 -5.56 -9.19
N SER A 674 -33.48 -6.10 -8.04
CA SER A 674 -33.17 -5.61 -6.70
C SER A 674 -33.26 -6.71 -5.64
N GLY A 675 -32.79 -6.42 -4.42
CA GLY A 675 -32.74 -7.36 -3.30
C GLY A 675 -31.43 -8.15 -3.23
N ASP A 676 -31.28 -8.96 -2.17
CA ASP A 676 -30.04 -9.73 -1.89
C ASP A 676 -29.68 -10.74 -3.00
N TYR A 677 -30.69 -11.12 -3.79
CA TYR A 677 -30.58 -12.04 -4.92
C TYR A 677 -30.80 -11.33 -6.27
N ASP A 678 -30.55 -10.02 -6.35
CA ASP A 678 -30.41 -9.29 -7.62
C ASP A 678 -29.59 -10.12 -8.62
N LYS A 679 -30.10 -10.20 -9.85
CA LYS A 679 -29.56 -10.96 -10.98
C LYS A 679 -29.57 -12.48 -10.83
N PHE A 680 -29.98 -13.09 -9.72
CA PHE A 680 -30.10 -14.55 -9.65
C PHE A 680 -31.43 -15.01 -10.24
N LEU A 681 -31.37 -15.69 -11.39
CA LEU A 681 -32.55 -16.34 -11.96
C LEU A 681 -32.74 -17.73 -11.36
N PHE A 682 -31.66 -18.50 -11.27
CA PHE A 682 -31.67 -19.81 -10.60
C PHE A 682 -30.67 -19.79 -9.46
N PHE A 683 -31.16 -20.19 -8.29
CA PHE A 683 -30.36 -20.48 -7.11
C PHE A 683 -30.72 -21.88 -6.64
N GLN A 684 -29.85 -22.86 -6.85
CA GLN A 684 -30.05 -24.21 -6.30
C GLN A 684 -29.34 -24.32 -4.96
N SER A 685 -30.05 -24.83 -3.95
CA SER A 685 -29.49 -25.02 -2.61
C SER A 685 -28.23 -25.87 -2.68
N ARG A 686 -27.23 -25.54 -1.85
CA ARG A 686 -25.91 -26.19 -1.85
C ARG A 686 -25.98 -27.68 -1.46
N ASN A 687 -27.05 -28.09 -0.80
CA ASN A 687 -27.29 -29.48 -0.41
C ASN A 687 -28.09 -30.28 -1.44
N ASN A 688 -28.63 -29.63 -2.48
CA ASN A 688 -29.34 -30.30 -3.55
C ASN A 688 -28.32 -30.78 -4.58
N THR A 689 -28.27 -32.07 -4.89
CA THR A 689 -27.30 -32.65 -5.84
C THR A 689 -27.93 -33.13 -7.16
N ASN A 690 -29.20 -32.78 -7.42
CA ASN A 690 -29.89 -33.20 -8.64
C ASN A 690 -29.51 -32.35 -9.87
N ASP A 691 -29.28 -33.01 -10.99
CA ASP A 691 -28.81 -32.37 -12.22
C ASP A 691 -29.77 -31.30 -12.77
N ALA A 692 -29.23 -30.22 -13.30
CA ALA A 692 -29.99 -29.25 -14.11
C ALA A 692 -29.80 -29.56 -15.60
N ILE A 693 -30.90 -29.72 -16.33
CA ILE A 693 -30.90 -30.22 -17.71
C ILE A 693 -31.54 -29.20 -18.65
N PHE A 694 -30.80 -28.75 -19.66
CA PHE A 694 -31.24 -27.77 -20.66
C PHE A 694 -31.16 -28.39 -22.07
N LYS A 695 -32.28 -28.99 -22.52
CA LYS A 695 -32.38 -29.63 -23.85
C LYS A 695 -33.08 -28.76 -24.88
N GLY A 696 -33.94 -27.83 -24.44
CA GLY A 696 -34.66 -26.88 -25.30
C GLY A 696 -33.98 -25.51 -25.39
N VAL A 697 -34.79 -24.46 -25.49
CA VAL A 697 -34.33 -23.07 -25.49
C VAL A 697 -34.50 -22.48 -24.09
N ALA A 698 -33.43 -21.92 -23.52
CA ALA A 698 -33.47 -21.18 -22.27
C ALA A 698 -32.76 -19.84 -22.43
N ASP A 699 -33.55 -18.79 -22.61
CA ASP A 699 -33.11 -17.40 -22.69
C ASP A 699 -33.25 -16.75 -21.31
N CYS A 700 -32.14 -16.73 -20.56
CA CYS A 700 -32.09 -16.41 -19.15
C CYS A 700 -31.33 -15.10 -18.89
N GLY A 701 -32.03 -13.98 -18.80
CA GLY A 701 -31.52 -12.70 -18.31
C GLY A 701 -31.18 -12.71 -16.81
N GLY A 702 -30.24 -13.56 -16.40
CA GLY A 702 -29.83 -13.72 -15.01
C GLY A 702 -28.74 -14.77 -14.82
N ARG A 703 -28.33 -14.97 -13.57
CA ARG A 703 -27.29 -15.88 -13.11
C ARG A 703 -27.90 -17.25 -12.84
N LEU A 704 -27.18 -18.30 -13.25
CA LEU A 704 -27.52 -19.69 -13.05
C LEU A 704 -26.53 -20.28 -12.03
N TYR A 705 -26.99 -20.51 -10.79
CA TYR A 705 -26.14 -20.97 -9.69
C TYR A 705 -26.54 -22.39 -9.24
N PHE A 706 -25.66 -23.36 -9.51
CA PHE A 706 -25.86 -24.81 -9.33
C PHE A 706 -24.65 -25.46 -8.62
N PRO A 707 -24.29 -25.00 -7.41
CA PRO A 707 -22.96 -25.21 -6.81
C PRO A 707 -22.56 -26.68 -6.58
N ALA A 708 -23.51 -27.58 -6.34
CA ALA A 708 -23.23 -28.99 -6.05
C ALA A 708 -23.52 -29.93 -7.25
N ASN A 709 -24.00 -29.40 -8.38
CA ASN A 709 -24.77 -30.16 -9.34
C ASN A 709 -24.11 -30.26 -10.71
N HIS A 710 -24.50 -31.29 -11.46
CA HIS A 710 -24.17 -31.40 -12.86
C HIS A 710 -25.16 -30.59 -13.72
N VAL A 711 -24.63 -29.76 -14.62
CA VAL A 711 -25.43 -29.03 -15.61
C VAL A 711 -25.21 -29.65 -16.99
N GLU A 712 -26.27 -30.23 -17.54
CA GLU A 712 -26.30 -30.78 -18.91
C GLU A 712 -26.91 -29.76 -19.87
N VAL A 713 -26.15 -29.30 -20.85
CA VAL A 713 -26.61 -28.44 -21.94
C VAL A 713 -26.59 -29.25 -23.24
N ALA A 714 -27.76 -29.46 -23.81
CA ALA A 714 -27.97 -30.16 -25.09
C ALA A 714 -28.77 -29.33 -26.11
N GLY A 715 -29.33 -28.19 -25.67
CA GLY A 715 -30.04 -27.20 -26.49
C GLY A 715 -29.34 -25.84 -26.51
N ASN A 716 -30.12 -24.76 -26.54
CA ASN A 716 -29.63 -23.38 -26.62
C ASN A 716 -29.87 -22.65 -25.29
N VAL A 717 -28.80 -22.18 -24.66
CA VAL A 717 -28.86 -21.48 -23.38
C VAL A 717 -28.15 -20.14 -23.50
N LEU A 718 -28.82 -19.06 -23.14
CA LEU A 718 -28.24 -17.73 -22.99
C LEU A 718 -28.37 -17.31 -21.53
N CYS A 719 -27.26 -16.94 -20.87
CA CYS A 719 -27.30 -16.48 -19.48
C CYS A 719 -26.30 -15.37 -19.18
N SER A 720 -26.47 -14.68 -18.04
CA SER A 720 -25.50 -13.68 -17.59
C SER A 720 -24.25 -14.31 -16.97
N MET A 721 -24.45 -15.46 -16.33
CA MET A 721 -23.42 -16.22 -15.63
C MET A 721 -23.89 -17.65 -15.44
N LEU A 722 -22.98 -18.62 -15.52
CA LEU A 722 -23.21 -20.00 -15.12
C LEU A 722 -22.15 -20.45 -14.11
N MET A 723 -22.58 -20.85 -12.93
CA MET A 723 -21.75 -21.54 -11.96
C MET A 723 -22.35 -22.92 -11.66
N ALA A 724 -21.53 -23.95 -11.77
CA ALA A 724 -21.95 -25.31 -11.45
C ALA A 724 -20.80 -26.15 -10.89
N ASN A 725 -21.12 -27.29 -10.26
CA ASN A 725 -20.08 -28.27 -9.92
C ASN A 725 -19.42 -28.81 -11.20
N THR A 726 -20.23 -29.30 -12.15
CA THR A 726 -19.73 -29.72 -13.47
C THR A 726 -20.65 -29.22 -14.57
N VAL A 727 -20.08 -28.87 -15.72
CA VAL A 727 -20.81 -28.40 -16.90
C VAL A 727 -20.49 -29.34 -18.06
N GLU A 728 -21.53 -29.87 -18.70
CA GLU A 728 -21.42 -30.67 -19.91
C GLU A 728 -22.24 -30.05 -21.05
N LEU A 729 -21.57 -29.75 -22.17
CA LEU A 729 -22.23 -29.44 -23.42
C LEU A 729 -22.14 -30.67 -24.34
N SER A 730 -23.25 -31.02 -24.97
CA SER A 730 -23.30 -32.16 -25.88
C SER A 730 -24.10 -31.87 -27.15
N SER A 731 -24.07 -32.81 -28.08
CA SER A 731 -24.81 -32.71 -29.35
C SER A 731 -24.39 -31.46 -30.17
N ASN A 732 -25.32 -30.57 -30.51
CA ASN A 732 -25.04 -29.28 -31.14
C ASN A 732 -25.46 -28.15 -30.19
N ALA A 733 -25.25 -28.33 -28.89
CA ALA A 733 -25.63 -27.34 -27.88
C ALA A 733 -24.89 -26.02 -28.09
N GLU A 734 -25.58 -24.92 -27.82
CA GLU A 734 -25.02 -23.57 -27.78
C GLU A 734 -25.23 -22.99 -26.39
N LEU A 735 -24.14 -22.78 -25.65
CA LEU A 735 -24.16 -22.03 -24.40
C LEU A 735 -23.52 -20.67 -24.65
N THR A 736 -24.30 -19.61 -24.54
CA THR A 736 -23.83 -18.23 -24.56
C THR A 736 -23.89 -17.66 -23.16
N VAL A 737 -22.76 -17.19 -22.65
CA VAL A 737 -22.71 -16.43 -21.41
C VAL A 737 -22.34 -14.99 -21.72
N ASN A 738 -23.17 -14.05 -21.34
CA ASN A 738 -22.94 -12.63 -21.57
C ASN A 738 -23.17 -11.88 -20.25
N PRO A 739 -22.12 -11.47 -19.53
CA PRO A 739 -22.24 -10.78 -18.25
C PRO A 739 -23.10 -9.51 -18.27
N ASN A 740 -23.30 -8.92 -19.46
CA ASN A 740 -24.16 -7.76 -19.67
C ASN A 740 -25.59 -8.14 -20.11
N TYR A 741 -26.00 -9.40 -19.92
CA TYR A 741 -27.32 -9.88 -20.29
C TYR A 741 -28.25 -9.95 -19.05
N PRO A 742 -29.52 -9.53 -19.12
CA PRO A 742 -30.12 -8.84 -20.26
C PRO A 742 -29.44 -7.46 -20.44
N PRO A 743 -29.35 -6.93 -21.67
CA PRO A 743 -28.79 -5.60 -21.89
C PRO A 743 -29.50 -4.61 -20.96
N SER A 744 -28.72 -3.80 -20.24
CA SER A 744 -29.29 -2.70 -19.45
C SER A 744 -30.13 -1.82 -20.37
N GLU A 745 -31.41 -1.61 -20.02
CA GLU A 745 -32.31 -0.73 -20.78
C GLU A 745 -31.78 0.69 -20.96
#